data_AF-A0ABD0VV31-F1
#
_entry.id   AF-A0ABD0VV31-F1
#
_cell.length_a   1.000
_cell.length_b   1.000
_cell.length_c   1.000
_cell.angle_alpha   90.00
_cell.angle_beta   90.00
_cell.angle_gamma   90.00
#
_symmetry.space_group_name_H-M   'P 1'
#
loop_
_entity.id
_entity.type
_entity.pdbx_description
1 polymer ?
#
loop_
_entity_poly.entity_id
_entity_poly.type
_entity_poly.pdbx_seq_one_letter_code
_entity_poly.pdbx_strand_id
1 'polypeptide(L)'
;MPAGRSHTSPAHPLPSASMISTYLTLLSLFFYIVFASGCLPDERSALLQLKKGFSFSKLESWQPNTNCCQWGGVLCDGGSGNVVHLDLSSQNISGNISSSLFNLTSLRVLNLAFNLFYGNPIPSYGWEKLGNLTHLNLSNSGFEGQVPIGISRLSNLVSLDLSAYASASVTPLLELRDPDLGAFLQGISNLRVLYLDGVNISASGEEWCGALARSTPELQELSLEDCSLSGGIGISLSKLRSLSVIDLAGNSLNTTVPDFFVNFTSLSVLRLGYCGLEGFFPKDIFQLKNLTILDVSINPMLSGSLPDFTMDNALESLVLSHSNFSGFLPDTIGNLKSLKILKFSNCRFYGKIPYSIWNLTQLMRLDLSSNNLTGLIPPFQSPSSVVEIIVAQNQISGPTATGYGVRGLQKLTELDLHSNSLSGPIPETLFNLPQLQTLLLWQNQLSGELPVFSEASLLNIIDLSDNKLQGKIPMSLFRLAGLEFLSLSNNNFTGFFQLNSILILKNLSYLDLSDSGLSFIEEDDSSSFSSFPKIATLKLVACNLTKIPLFLMYQDQITTLDLSDNSITGNIPGWIWSVGKGNLINLNLSCNLFTYVEGPSFNFSTASSMILDLHSNKLQGPIPLPPPNPIVLDYSDNKFSSSIPNNLSFYLNFTMFLSLARNNLSGEIPHSLCNATNLFVLDLSNNDLTGAIPPCLMGNGMNLNVLSLGKNRLQGSIPQQIREKCNFQTINFNGNRLEGRLPRALVNCHALEVLDLGNNELTDTFPNWLGNISSLLILILRSNKFYGPVSLPTNSHGKIYTFQELRIFDISSNKFSGSLCAECFSDFKAMKKSNKDSAQSVVGFYYLKFNTNYYHDMITITSKGFQMNLQKILNMYKSIDFSNNNFDGEIPASIGNLDSLYLLNLSRNALIGPIPHQLGYLTQLESLDLSKNHLSGEIPMGLTNLTFLSVLNLAYNNLVGKIPEGGQFSTFSNASFEGNEDLCGNPLTIPCRKPNAESPSASNKPVSRVSTEPSWEYIFTGMGFGGGLAMLIGSLMVWEEGRKWQDNWIDDMLETLAPLSRLRNTCGDGRVSDVEGREDGYEEMFDAGTRRKFCVYCTKLVFFEDVMKIQYISCECHLDER
;
A
#
# COMPACT_ATOMS: atom_id res chain seq x y z
N MET A 1 -54.34 42.73 -40.17
CA MET A 1 -54.12 43.91 -41.04
C MET A 1 -52.64 43.92 -41.45
N PRO A 2 -52.33 44.30 -42.70
CA PRO A 2 -51.25 43.76 -43.56
C PRO A 2 -49.97 44.66 -43.53
N ALA A 3 -48.82 44.40 -44.17
CA ALA A 3 -48.42 43.65 -45.38
C ALA A 3 -46.90 43.32 -45.29
N GLY A 4 -46.27 42.40 -46.03
CA GLY A 4 -46.73 41.54 -47.12
C GLY A 4 -45.64 40.59 -47.65
N ARG A 5 -46.14 39.48 -48.23
CA ARG A 5 -45.65 38.60 -49.32
C ARG A 5 -44.44 37.66 -49.13
N SER A 6 -44.81 36.37 -49.03
CA SER A 6 -44.11 35.15 -49.47
C SER A 6 -44.45 34.80 -50.94
N HIS A 7 -43.50 34.19 -51.69
CA HIS A 7 -43.61 32.91 -52.44
C HIS A 7 -42.51 32.69 -53.52
N THR A 8 -41.64 31.69 -53.25
CA THR A 8 -41.15 30.53 -54.05
C THR A 8 -40.80 30.55 -55.57
N SER A 9 -39.61 29.92 -55.82
CA SER A 9 -39.09 29.13 -56.99
C SER A 9 -38.55 29.86 -58.24
N PRO A 10 -37.73 29.25 -59.14
CA PRO A 10 -37.09 27.93 -59.15
C PRO A 10 -35.58 27.94 -59.54
N ALA A 11 -35.01 26.75 -59.76
CA ALA A 11 -33.61 26.47 -60.09
C ALA A 11 -33.16 26.79 -61.54
N HIS A 12 -31.82 26.81 -61.70
CA HIS A 12 -30.94 26.74 -62.90
C HIS A 12 -30.27 28.06 -63.36
N PRO A 13 -29.07 28.05 -64.00
CA PRO A 13 -28.00 27.04 -64.07
C PRO A 13 -26.59 27.56 -63.66
N LEU A 14 -25.63 26.64 -63.47
CA LEU A 14 -24.21 26.95 -63.29
C LEU A 14 -23.60 27.66 -64.52
N PRO A 15 -22.73 28.68 -64.35
CA PRO A 15 -21.92 29.20 -65.45
C PRO A 15 -20.70 28.32 -65.71
N SER A 16 -20.46 28.06 -67.00
CA SER A 16 -19.38 27.23 -67.56
C SER A 16 -17.97 27.76 -67.24
N ALA A 17 -17.04 26.83 -67.01
CA ALA A 17 -15.64 27.01 -66.59
C ALA A 17 -14.74 27.91 -67.49
N SER A 18 -15.22 28.42 -68.63
CA SER A 18 -14.38 29.20 -69.55
C SER A 18 -14.26 30.69 -69.22
N MET A 19 -15.19 31.28 -68.45
CA MET A 19 -15.13 32.72 -68.09
C MET A 19 -14.31 33.02 -66.82
N ILE A 20 -14.09 32.01 -65.96
CA ILE A 20 -13.25 32.13 -64.76
C ILE A 20 -11.75 32.08 -65.16
N SER A 21 -11.43 31.36 -66.24
CA SER A 21 -10.06 31.21 -66.75
C SER A 21 -9.47 32.51 -67.33
N THR A 22 -10.28 33.33 -68.01
CA THR A 22 -9.82 34.61 -68.56
C THR A 22 -9.65 35.71 -67.51
N TYR A 23 -10.43 35.69 -66.44
CA TYR A 23 -10.26 36.62 -65.31
C TYR A 23 -9.07 36.23 -64.43
N LEU A 24 -8.82 34.93 -64.23
CA LEU A 24 -7.63 34.42 -63.52
C LEU A 24 -6.33 34.64 -64.32
N THR A 25 -6.36 34.56 -65.65
CA THR A 25 -5.17 34.82 -66.47
C THR A 25 -4.80 36.30 -66.54
N LEU A 26 -5.79 37.22 -66.52
CA LEU A 26 -5.54 38.67 -66.42
C LEU A 26 -5.09 39.11 -65.02
N LEU A 27 -5.58 38.46 -63.95
CA LEU A 27 -5.05 38.65 -62.58
C LEU A 27 -3.64 38.06 -62.45
N SER A 28 -3.35 36.92 -63.08
CA SER A 28 -1.98 36.38 -63.10
C SER A 28 -1.02 37.26 -63.90
N LEU A 29 -1.47 37.92 -64.98
CA LEU A 29 -0.64 38.86 -65.74
C LEU A 29 -0.39 40.18 -65.01
N PHE A 30 -1.30 40.62 -64.11
CA PHE A 30 -1.06 41.76 -63.22
C PHE A 30 -0.14 41.41 -62.04
N PHE A 31 -0.10 40.15 -61.60
CA PHE A 31 0.89 39.64 -60.64
C PHE A 31 2.28 39.38 -61.26
N TYR A 32 2.39 39.29 -62.59
CA TYR A 32 3.67 39.07 -63.29
C TYR A 32 4.48 40.35 -63.58
N ILE A 33 3.97 41.54 -63.26
CA ILE A 33 4.70 42.82 -63.38
C ILE A 33 5.09 43.38 -61.99
N VAL A 34 5.50 42.49 -61.08
CA VAL A 34 6.45 42.82 -60.00
C VAL A 34 7.45 41.66 -59.85
N PHE A 35 8.28 41.46 -60.88
CA PHE A 35 9.65 40.97 -60.72
C PHE A 35 10.54 42.23 -60.82
N ALA A 36 11.54 42.49 -59.99
CA ALA A 36 12.34 41.58 -59.18
C ALA A 36 12.97 42.32 -57.99
N SER A 37 12.70 41.85 -56.77
CA SER A 37 13.69 41.87 -55.70
C SER A 37 13.84 40.43 -55.23
N GLY A 38 14.68 39.66 -55.94
CA GLY A 38 15.14 38.39 -55.41
C GLY A 38 15.89 38.62 -54.10
N CYS A 39 15.96 37.58 -53.26
CA CYS A 39 16.78 37.58 -52.05
C CYS A 39 18.17 38.19 -52.31
N LEU A 40 18.62 39.08 -51.42
CA LEU A 40 19.92 39.72 -51.55
C LEU A 40 21.04 38.65 -51.62
N PRO A 41 22.03 38.78 -52.52
CA PRO A 41 23.08 37.79 -52.67
C PRO A 41 23.85 37.48 -51.37
N ASP A 42 24.04 38.50 -50.53
CA ASP A 42 24.76 38.39 -49.26
C ASP A 42 23.95 37.60 -48.22
N GLU A 43 22.64 37.83 -48.11
CA GLU A 43 21.76 37.08 -47.20
C GLU A 43 21.58 35.63 -47.68
N ARG A 44 21.49 35.42 -49.00
CA ARG A 44 21.52 34.06 -49.58
C ARG A 44 22.82 33.33 -49.22
N SER A 45 23.96 34.02 -49.32
CA SER A 45 25.26 33.48 -48.96
C SER A 45 25.32 33.15 -47.46
N ALA A 46 24.81 34.04 -46.61
CA ALA A 46 24.73 33.83 -45.17
C ALA A 46 23.87 32.60 -44.82
N LEU A 47 22.70 32.42 -45.43
CA LEU A 47 21.85 31.24 -45.23
C LEU A 47 22.54 29.94 -45.69
N LEU A 48 23.25 29.95 -46.83
CA LEU A 48 24.01 28.77 -47.28
C LEU A 48 25.18 28.45 -46.35
N GLN A 49 25.84 29.47 -45.76
CA GLN A 49 26.87 29.27 -44.73
C GLN A 49 26.26 28.73 -43.43
N LEU A 50 25.08 29.21 -43.04
CA LEU A 50 24.35 28.70 -41.89
C LEU A 50 24.02 27.21 -42.06
N LYS A 51 23.51 26.83 -43.23
CA LYS A 51 23.25 25.43 -43.58
C LYS A 51 24.49 24.54 -43.49
N LYS A 52 25.68 25.06 -43.84
CA LYS A 52 26.95 24.33 -43.71
C LYS A 52 27.40 24.13 -42.26
N GLY A 53 26.91 24.94 -41.32
CA GLY A 53 27.20 24.79 -39.89
C GLY A 53 26.47 23.63 -39.23
N PHE A 54 25.38 23.15 -39.85
CA PHE A 54 24.60 22.03 -39.34
C PHE A 54 25.25 20.69 -39.70
N SER A 55 25.35 19.80 -38.71
CA SER A 55 25.85 18.43 -38.89
C SER A 55 24.80 17.52 -39.53
N PHE A 56 23.53 17.76 -39.24
CA PHE A 56 22.38 17.09 -39.88
C PHE A 56 21.28 18.12 -40.12
N SER A 57 20.66 18.14 -41.31
CA SER A 57 19.50 18.99 -41.61
C SER A 57 18.71 18.49 -42.83
N LYS A 58 17.39 18.70 -42.86
CA LYS A 58 16.49 18.38 -43.99
C LYS A 58 16.17 19.60 -44.88
N LEU A 59 17.09 20.55 -45.02
CA LEU A 59 16.89 21.79 -45.77
C LEU A 59 17.09 21.62 -47.29
N GLU A 60 16.30 20.76 -47.93
CA GLU A 60 16.50 20.38 -49.35
C GLU A 60 16.29 21.53 -50.33
N SER A 61 15.36 22.44 -50.05
CA SER A 61 15.07 23.59 -50.94
C SER A 61 16.20 24.63 -50.97
N TRP A 62 17.12 24.60 -50.01
CA TRP A 62 18.21 25.58 -49.89
C TRP A 62 19.34 25.24 -50.86
N GLN A 63 19.23 25.72 -52.09
CA GLN A 63 20.13 25.40 -53.19
C GLN A 63 20.90 26.63 -53.69
N PRO A 64 22.19 26.50 -54.05
CA PRO A 64 22.94 27.60 -54.67
C PRO A 64 22.23 28.17 -55.90
N ASN A 65 22.38 29.48 -56.12
CA ASN A 65 21.87 30.19 -57.31
C ASN A 65 20.32 30.22 -57.48
N THR A 66 19.55 29.77 -56.49
CA THR A 66 18.09 29.94 -56.45
C THR A 66 17.69 31.17 -55.63
N ASN A 67 16.42 31.58 -55.70
CA ASN A 67 15.89 32.69 -54.91
C ASN A 67 15.63 32.23 -53.47
N CYS A 68 16.38 32.75 -52.49
CA CYS A 68 16.25 32.30 -51.10
C CYS A 68 14.89 32.63 -50.48
N CYS A 69 14.17 33.63 -51.00
CA CYS A 69 12.81 33.96 -50.55
C CYS A 69 11.75 32.90 -50.92
N GLN A 70 12.15 31.86 -51.66
CA GLN A 70 11.30 30.71 -51.99
C GLN A 70 11.74 29.44 -51.23
N TRP A 71 12.74 29.53 -50.35
CA TRP A 71 13.19 28.39 -49.58
C TRP A 71 12.23 28.09 -48.43
N GLY A 72 12.03 26.80 -48.15
CA GLY A 72 11.29 26.37 -46.96
C GLY A 72 11.90 27.00 -45.71
N GLY A 73 11.05 27.63 -44.90
CA GLY A 73 11.45 28.32 -43.68
C GLY A 73 11.95 29.76 -43.85
N VAL A 74 12.04 30.31 -45.07
CA VAL A 74 12.54 31.68 -45.31
C VAL A 74 11.44 32.57 -45.87
N LEU A 75 11.21 33.72 -45.22
CA LEU A 75 10.30 34.76 -45.71
C LEU A 75 11.02 36.11 -45.80
N CYS A 76 10.89 36.76 -46.96
CA CYS A 76 11.49 38.06 -47.24
C CYS A 76 10.46 39.19 -47.23
N ASP A 77 10.94 40.42 -47.01
CA ASP A 77 10.16 41.63 -47.19
C ASP A 77 9.84 41.87 -48.68
N GLY A 78 8.56 42.11 -48.98
CA GLY A 78 8.05 42.19 -50.35
C GLY A 78 8.51 43.41 -51.15
N GLY A 79 9.09 44.43 -50.50
CA GLY A 79 9.62 45.63 -51.16
C GLY A 79 11.14 45.62 -51.32
N SER A 80 11.86 45.11 -50.32
CA SER A 80 13.34 45.18 -50.26
C SER A 80 14.05 43.86 -50.57
N GLY A 81 13.35 42.71 -50.50
CA GLY A 81 13.95 41.38 -50.67
C GLY A 81 14.82 40.90 -49.50
N ASN A 82 14.86 41.65 -48.38
CA ASN A 82 15.57 41.27 -47.16
C ASN A 82 14.86 40.11 -46.45
N VAL A 83 15.62 39.18 -45.86
CA VAL A 83 15.11 38.09 -45.02
C VAL A 83 14.62 38.66 -43.69
N VAL A 84 13.32 38.54 -43.43
CA VAL A 84 12.67 39.07 -42.21
C VAL A 84 12.17 37.98 -41.28
N HIS A 85 11.99 36.76 -41.77
CA HIS A 85 11.56 35.63 -40.93
C HIS A 85 12.28 34.35 -41.36
N LEU A 86 12.87 33.68 -40.36
CA LEU A 86 13.53 32.39 -40.50
C LEU A 86 12.91 31.40 -39.51
N ASP A 87 12.13 30.45 -40.02
CA ASP A 87 11.53 29.36 -39.26
C ASP A 87 12.12 28.01 -39.70
N LEU A 88 12.92 27.42 -38.82
CA LEU A 88 13.53 26.12 -38.99
C LEU A 88 13.09 25.15 -37.88
N SER A 89 11.90 25.33 -37.33
CA SER A 89 11.39 24.46 -36.27
C SER A 89 11.09 23.03 -36.76
N SER A 90 11.28 22.05 -35.88
CA SER A 90 11.00 20.62 -36.16
C SER A 90 11.69 20.05 -37.42
N GLN A 91 12.87 20.58 -37.78
CA GLN A 91 13.62 20.15 -38.98
C GLN A 91 14.68 19.10 -38.68
N ASN A 92 14.71 18.57 -37.45
CA ASN A 92 15.68 17.60 -36.97
C ASN A 92 17.13 18.09 -37.14
N ILE A 93 17.36 19.39 -36.97
CA ILE A 93 18.67 20.02 -37.18
C ILE A 93 19.58 19.73 -35.99
N SER A 94 20.83 19.37 -36.26
CA SER A 94 21.88 19.22 -35.25
C SER A 94 23.19 19.89 -35.67
N GLY A 95 24.14 20.04 -34.75
CA GLY A 95 25.41 20.72 -34.98
C GLY A 95 25.44 22.09 -34.32
N ASN A 96 26.17 23.05 -34.90
CA ASN A 96 26.36 24.38 -34.29
C ASN A 96 25.71 25.49 -35.13
N ILE A 97 25.24 26.55 -34.46
CA ILE A 97 24.75 27.75 -35.14
C ILE A 97 25.96 28.55 -35.66
N SER A 98 26.07 28.64 -36.98
CA SER A 98 27.11 29.44 -37.63
C SER A 98 26.93 30.94 -37.34
N SER A 99 28.04 31.67 -37.16
CA SER A 99 28.03 33.14 -36.99
C SER A 99 27.44 33.91 -38.18
N SER A 100 27.30 33.24 -39.34
CA SER A 100 26.62 33.76 -40.52
C SER A 100 25.14 34.11 -40.27
N LEU A 101 24.48 33.49 -39.29
CA LEU A 101 23.12 33.86 -38.85
C LEU A 101 23.02 35.36 -38.54
N PHE A 102 24.03 35.92 -37.87
CA PHE A 102 24.04 37.30 -37.41
C PHE A 102 24.29 38.33 -38.52
N ASN A 103 24.45 37.88 -39.77
CA ASN A 103 24.48 38.77 -40.94
C ASN A 103 23.08 39.10 -41.46
N LEU A 104 22.05 38.36 -41.05
CA LEU A 104 20.65 38.58 -41.42
C LEU A 104 20.01 39.68 -40.55
N THR A 105 20.57 40.89 -40.62
CA THR A 105 20.24 42.01 -39.71
C THR A 105 18.79 42.52 -39.83
N SER A 106 18.09 42.18 -40.91
CA SER A 106 16.68 42.51 -41.13
C SER A 106 15.71 41.54 -40.44
N LEU A 107 16.20 40.47 -39.81
CA LEU A 107 15.36 39.48 -39.14
C LEU A 107 14.48 40.10 -38.06
N ARG A 108 13.20 39.73 -38.10
CA ARG A 108 12.16 40.05 -37.12
C ARG A 108 11.71 38.81 -36.33
N VAL A 109 11.75 37.64 -36.95
CA VAL A 109 11.37 36.37 -36.33
C VAL A 109 12.45 35.32 -36.60
N LEU A 110 12.93 34.69 -35.53
CA LEU A 110 13.84 33.56 -35.58
C LEU A 110 13.25 32.41 -34.76
N ASN A 111 12.92 31.30 -35.42
CA ASN A 111 12.38 30.10 -34.79
C ASN A 111 13.28 28.90 -35.11
N LEU A 112 13.93 28.35 -34.08
CA LEU A 112 14.76 27.15 -34.15
C LEU A 112 14.22 26.03 -33.26
N ALA A 113 12.96 26.09 -32.82
CA ALA A 113 12.38 25.18 -31.83
C ALA A 113 12.33 23.70 -32.26
N PHE A 114 12.28 22.78 -31.31
CA PHE A 114 12.13 21.33 -31.52
C PHE A 114 13.18 20.74 -32.49
N ASN A 115 14.45 21.13 -32.29
CA ASN A 115 15.61 20.57 -33.00
C ASN A 115 16.55 19.80 -32.04
N LEU A 116 17.73 19.38 -32.51
CA LEU A 116 18.64 18.45 -31.83
C LEU A 116 20.04 19.06 -31.60
N PHE A 117 20.11 20.22 -30.96
CA PHE A 117 21.35 20.92 -30.62
C PHE A 117 22.03 20.45 -29.32
N TYR A 118 21.65 19.28 -28.78
CA TYR A 118 22.24 18.65 -27.59
C TYR A 118 23.77 18.76 -27.52
N GLY A 119 24.29 19.12 -26.34
CA GLY A 119 25.71 19.36 -26.10
C GLY A 119 26.29 20.65 -26.71
N ASN A 120 25.48 21.54 -27.29
CA ASN A 120 25.94 22.82 -27.84
C ASN A 120 25.33 24.01 -27.09
N PRO A 121 26.11 25.07 -26.79
CA PRO A 121 25.58 26.28 -26.19
C PRO A 121 24.91 27.19 -27.22
N ILE A 122 23.99 28.03 -26.75
CA ILE A 122 23.50 29.17 -27.53
C ILE A 122 24.70 30.10 -27.83
N PRO A 123 24.87 30.60 -29.07
CA PRO A 123 26.01 31.46 -29.40
C PRO A 123 26.17 32.63 -28.45
N SER A 124 27.38 32.83 -27.91
CA SER A 124 27.62 33.83 -26.86
C SER A 124 27.72 35.28 -27.36
N TYR A 125 27.81 35.50 -28.67
CA TYR A 125 27.98 36.82 -29.30
C TYR A 125 27.19 36.92 -30.62
N GLY A 126 27.00 38.14 -31.13
CA GLY A 126 26.38 38.42 -32.42
C GLY A 126 24.91 38.82 -32.34
N TRP A 127 24.23 38.50 -31.24
CA TRP A 127 22.84 38.87 -30.97
C TRP A 127 22.60 40.38 -31.07
N GLU A 128 23.57 41.20 -30.66
CA GLU A 128 23.50 42.66 -30.74
C GLU A 128 23.33 43.21 -32.18
N LYS A 129 23.60 42.39 -33.21
CA LYS A 129 23.40 42.75 -34.62
C LYS A 129 21.97 42.55 -35.10
N LEU A 130 21.17 41.73 -34.41
CA LEU A 130 19.79 41.41 -34.77
C LEU A 130 18.79 42.39 -34.14
N GLY A 131 19.09 43.69 -34.18
CA GLY A 131 18.31 44.72 -33.45
C GLY A 131 16.84 44.83 -33.87
N ASN A 132 16.44 44.30 -35.04
CA ASN A 132 15.06 44.27 -35.52
C ASN A 132 14.26 43.06 -35.03
N LEU A 133 14.87 42.14 -34.27
CA LEU A 133 14.23 40.92 -33.83
C LEU A 133 13.11 41.23 -32.82
N THR A 134 11.93 40.69 -33.10
CA THR A 134 10.70 40.84 -32.31
C THR A 134 10.27 39.52 -31.68
N HIS A 135 10.58 38.38 -32.30
CA HIS A 135 10.26 37.05 -31.78
C HIS A 135 11.47 36.13 -31.89
N LEU A 136 11.84 35.52 -30.77
CA LEU A 136 12.90 34.52 -30.69
C LEU A 136 12.34 33.26 -30.02
N ASN A 137 12.35 32.14 -30.74
CA ASN A 137 11.98 30.84 -30.18
C ASN A 137 13.12 29.84 -30.39
N LEU A 138 13.70 29.38 -29.27
CA LEU A 138 14.75 28.35 -29.21
C LEU A 138 14.31 27.12 -28.40
N SER A 139 13.00 26.97 -28.14
CA SER A 139 12.48 25.98 -27.21
C SER A 139 12.69 24.54 -27.65
N ASN A 140 12.89 23.65 -26.67
CA ASN A 140 12.99 22.19 -26.84
C ASN A 140 13.97 21.77 -27.94
N SER A 141 15.04 22.56 -28.10
CA SER A 141 16.05 22.36 -29.13
C SER A 141 17.33 21.72 -28.61
N GLY A 142 17.40 21.40 -27.31
CA GLY A 142 18.54 20.74 -26.69
C GLY A 142 19.74 21.64 -26.42
N PHE A 143 19.61 22.97 -26.47
CA PHE A 143 20.70 23.87 -26.10
C PHE A 143 21.06 23.72 -24.63
N GLU A 144 22.36 23.79 -24.32
CA GLU A 144 22.89 23.63 -22.96
C GLU A 144 23.71 24.83 -22.48
N GLY A 145 23.81 25.02 -21.17
CA GLY A 145 24.63 26.03 -20.51
C GLY A 145 23.96 27.39 -20.32
N GLN A 146 24.79 28.39 -20.00
CA GLN A 146 24.34 29.74 -19.64
C GLN A 146 23.68 30.47 -20.82
N VAL A 147 22.49 31.03 -20.59
CA VAL A 147 21.80 31.88 -21.56
C VAL A 147 22.63 33.15 -21.83
N PRO A 148 22.96 33.45 -23.12
CA PRO A 148 23.82 34.57 -23.46
C PRO A 148 23.20 35.94 -23.17
N ILE A 149 23.93 36.79 -22.45
CA ILE A 149 23.53 38.18 -22.18
C ILE A 149 23.32 39.02 -23.42
N GLY A 150 23.88 38.63 -24.58
CA GLY A 150 23.67 39.33 -25.84
C GLY A 150 22.19 39.44 -26.23
N ILE A 151 21.37 38.45 -25.87
CA ILE A 151 19.91 38.45 -26.13
C ILE A 151 19.22 39.61 -25.40
N SER A 152 19.71 40.02 -24.22
CA SER A 152 19.19 41.17 -23.47
C SER A 152 19.28 42.50 -24.23
N ARG A 153 20.10 42.59 -25.28
CA ARG A 153 20.27 43.82 -26.09
C ARG A 153 19.22 43.97 -27.18
N LEU A 154 18.36 42.97 -27.37
CA LEU A 154 17.29 42.96 -28.36
C LEU A 154 16.10 43.79 -27.90
N SER A 155 16.26 45.12 -27.84
CA SER A 155 15.24 46.03 -27.27
C SER A 155 13.85 46.00 -27.95
N ASN A 156 13.75 45.48 -29.19
CA ASN A 156 12.49 45.32 -29.91
C ASN A 156 11.80 43.97 -29.64
N LEU A 157 12.38 43.10 -28.81
CA LEU A 157 11.86 41.77 -28.55
C LEU A 157 10.51 41.85 -27.82
N VAL A 158 9.51 41.20 -28.40
CA VAL A 158 8.13 41.10 -27.91
C VAL A 158 7.88 39.71 -27.32
N SER A 159 8.45 38.66 -27.91
CA SER A 159 8.31 37.28 -27.46
C SER A 159 9.66 36.60 -27.35
N LEU A 160 9.90 35.96 -26.22
CA LEU A 160 11.07 35.12 -25.97
C LEU A 160 10.63 33.77 -25.42
N ASP A 161 11.02 32.71 -26.11
CA ASP A 161 10.78 31.34 -25.69
C ASP A 161 12.11 30.56 -25.70
N LEU A 162 12.56 30.19 -24.50
CA LEU A 162 13.78 29.41 -24.25
C LEU A 162 13.46 28.10 -23.50
N SER A 163 12.19 27.68 -23.44
CA SER A 163 11.79 26.51 -22.66
C SER A 163 12.57 25.25 -23.06
N ALA A 164 13.03 24.46 -22.09
CA ALA A 164 13.93 23.32 -22.29
C ALA A 164 13.62 22.19 -21.31
N TYR A 165 12.74 21.26 -21.71
CA TYR A 165 12.43 20.08 -20.90
C TYR A 165 13.51 19.01 -21.05
N ALA A 166 14.17 18.65 -19.94
CA ALA A 166 15.04 17.49 -19.87
C ALA A 166 14.20 16.20 -19.72
N SER A 167 14.67 15.08 -20.25
CA SER A 167 14.09 13.78 -19.86
C SER A 167 14.37 13.54 -18.37
N ALA A 168 13.51 12.74 -17.71
CA ALA A 168 13.43 12.54 -16.25
C ALA A 168 14.73 12.06 -15.52
N SER A 169 15.87 12.00 -16.21
CA SER A 169 17.18 11.57 -15.71
C SER A 169 18.33 12.55 -15.98
N VAL A 170 18.09 13.77 -16.49
CA VAL A 170 19.17 14.72 -16.87
C VAL A 170 19.05 16.06 -16.12
N THR A 171 20.21 16.67 -15.82
CA THR A 171 20.35 18.04 -15.31
C THR A 171 19.67 19.07 -16.21
N PRO A 172 19.17 20.20 -15.68
CA PRO A 172 18.56 21.25 -16.50
C PRO A 172 19.54 21.71 -17.57
N LEU A 173 19.05 21.80 -18.81
CA LEU A 173 19.91 22.06 -19.98
C LEU A 173 20.40 23.51 -19.97
N LEU A 174 19.51 24.48 -19.81
CA LEU A 174 19.85 25.92 -19.78
C LEU A 174 19.86 26.48 -18.35
N GLU A 175 20.70 27.49 -18.11
CA GLU A 175 20.77 28.21 -16.83
C GLU A 175 20.84 29.74 -16.99
N LEU A 176 20.30 30.45 -16.00
CA LEU A 176 20.31 31.92 -15.85
C LEU A 176 20.87 32.28 -14.46
N ARG A 177 22.16 32.02 -14.25
CA ARG A 177 22.83 32.23 -12.95
C ARG A 177 23.79 33.41 -12.96
N ASP A 178 24.65 33.48 -13.98
CA ASP A 178 25.58 34.61 -14.16
C ASP A 178 25.78 34.89 -15.66
N PRO A 179 25.14 35.92 -16.23
CA PRO A 179 24.22 36.84 -15.55
C PRO A 179 22.90 36.19 -15.14
N ASP A 180 22.34 36.71 -14.04
CA ASP A 180 21.05 36.29 -13.50
C ASP A 180 19.85 36.82 -14.32
N LEU A 181 18.64 36.39 -13.96
CA LEU A 181 17.40 36.83 -14.59
C LEU A 181 17.25 38.37 -14.58
N GLY A 182 17.62 39.04 -13.49
CA GLY A 182 17.49 40.49 -13.37
C GLY A 182 18.36 41.25 -14.35
N ALA A 183 19.64 40.87 -14.45
CA ALA A 183 20.57 41.41 -15.42
C ALA A 183 20.15 41.08 -16.85
N PHE A 184 19.65 39.87 -17.09
CA PHE A 184 19.18 39.43 -18.41
C PHE A 184 17.98 40.23 -18.92
N LEU A 185 17.01 40.55 -18.05
CA LEU A 185 15.79 41.25 -18.48
C LEU A 185 15.97 42.77 -18.69
N GLN A 186 17.05 43.38 -18.18
CA GLN A 186 17.21 44.84 -18.08
C GLN A 186 17.08 45.58 -19.43
N GLY A 187 17.44 44.95 -20.55
CA GLY A 187 17.43 45.57 -21.88
C GLY A 187 16.23 45.23 -22.79
N ILE A 188 15.28 44.42 -22.33
CA ILE A 188 14.14 43.91 -23.13
C ILE A 188 12.78 44.35 -22.58
N SER A 189 12.59 45.66 -22.42
CA SER A 189 11.38 46.23 -21.80
C SER A 189 10.10 46.14 -22.64
N ASN A 190 10.20 45.82 -23.93
CA ASN A 190 9.06 45.63 -24.83
C ASN A 190 8.46 44.22 -24.78
N LEU A 191 8.99 43.34 -23.93
CA LEU A 191 8.54 41.96 -23.83
C LEU A 191 7.07 41.88 -23.40
N ARG A 192 6.32 40.98 -24.04
CA ARG A 192 4.92 40.65 -23.75
C ARG A 192 4.75 39.18 -23.41
N VAL A 193 5.57 38.30 -24.01
CA VAL A 193 5.55 36.85 -23.78
C VAL A 193 6.95 36.40 -23.36
N LEU A 194 7.04 35.71 -22.22
CA LEU A 194 8.27 35.13 -21.70
C LEU A 194 8.02 33.69 -21.23
N TYR A 195 8.62 32.73 -21.93
CA TYR A 195 8.61 31.32 -21.54
C TYR A 195 10.05 30.85 -21.29
N LEU A 196 10.31 30.35 -20.09
CA LEU A 196 11.61 29.86 -19.64
C LEU A 196 11.50 28.48 -18.98
N ASP A 197 10.47 27.68 -19.32
CA ASP A 197 10.19 26.44 -18.62
C ASP A 197 11.38 25.47 -18.66
N GLY A 198 11.71 24.83 -17.53
CA GLY A 198 12.87 23.96 -17.39
C GLY A 198 14.24 24.68 -17.39
N VAL A 199 14.29 26.00 -17.57
CA VAL A 199 15.52 26.79 -17.44
C VAL A 199 15.84 26.99 -15.96
N ASN A 200 17.06 26.64 -15.55
CA ASN A 200 17.49 26.77 -14.17
C ASN A 200 17.80 28.23 -13.81
N ILE A 201 16.85 28.88 -13.13
CA ILE A 201 16.98 30.27 -12.67
C ILE A 201 17.55 30.32 -11.24
N SER A 202 17.18 29.38 -10.36
CA SER A 202 17.66 29.31 -8.97
C SER A 202 17.46 30.62 -8.17
N ALA A 203 16.39 31.39 -8.41
CA ALA A 203 16.11 32.66 -7.73
C ALA A 203 14.98 32.52 -6.68
N SER A 204 14.99 33.40 -5.67
CA SER A 204 14.04 33.32 -4.55
C SER A 204 13.14 34.56 -4.39
N GLY A 205 11.83 34.33 -4.27
CA GLY A 205 10.80 35.34 -3.99
C GLY A 205 10.92 36.68 -4.73
N GLU A 206 11.21 37.77 -4.01
CA GLU A 206 11.31 39.13 -4.57
C GLU A 206 12.48 39.31 -5.56
N GLU A 207 13.47 38.41 -5.59
CA GLU A 207 14.57 38.48 -6.55
C GLU A 207 14.05 38.36 -7.99
N TRP A 208 13.27 37.31 -8.27
CA TRP A 208 12.70 37.09 -9.59
C TRP A 208 11.43 37.93 -9.82
N CYS A 209 10.56 38.07 -8.81
CA CYS A 209 9.35 38.90 -8.91
C CYS A 209 9.70 40.38 -9.15
N GLY A 210 10.68 40.91 -8.41
CA GLY A 210 11.14 42.28 -8.52
C GLY A 210 11.91 42.54 -9.82
N ALA A 211 12.67 41.55 -10.31
CA ALA A 211 13.32 41.62 -11.62
C ALA A 211 12.30 41.77 -12.76
N LEU A 212 11.29 40.91 -12.81
CA LEU A 212 10.22 40.99 -13.81
C LEU A 212 9.47 42.32 -13.72
N ALA A 213 9.01 42.69 -12.52
CA ALA A 213 8.24 43.92 -12.32
C ALA A 213 9.00 45.20 -12.71
N ARG A 214 10.33 45.22 -12.57
CA ARG A 214 11.17 46.38 -12.90
C ARG A 214 11.48 46.46 -14.39
N SER A 215 11.70 45.31 -15.03
CA SER A 215 12.25 45.26 -16.38
C SER A 215 11.18 45.06 -17.46
N THR A 216 10.09 44.36 -17.16
CA THR A 216 9.04 43.97 -18.13
C THR A 216 7.63 44.34 -17.65
N PRO A 217 7.33 45.64 -17.41
CA PRO A 217 6.06 46.07 -16.77
C PRO A 217 4.79 45.75 -17.59
N GLU A 218 4.95 45.51 -18.89
CA GLU A 218 3.86 45.25 -19.84
C GLU A 218 3.68 43.77 -20.17
N LEU A 219 4.34 42.88 -19.42
CA LEU A 219 4.29 41.43 -19.65
C LEU A 219 2.84 40.92 -19.56
N GLN A 220 2.45 40.08 -20.52
CA GLN A 220 1.12 39.49 -20.65
C GLN A 220 1.15 37.99 -20.34
N GLU A 221 2.19 37.30 -20.78
CA GLU A 221 2.32 35.86 -20.56
C GLU A 221 3.67 35.53 -19.93
N LEU A 222 3.60 34.81 -18.82
CA LEU A 222 4.75 34.35 -18.06
C LEU A 222 4.61 32.85 -17.79
N SER A 223 5.58 32.08 -18.28
CA SER A 223 5.71 30.65 -17.99
C SER A 223 7.12 30.38 -17.47
N LEU A 224 7.20 29.92 -16.22
CA LEU A 224 8.43 29.56 -15.51
C LEU A 224 8.28 28.17 -14.87
N GLU A 225 7.69 27.21 -15.58
CA GLU A 225 7.52 25.84 -15.08
C GLU A 225 8.88 25.17 -14.83
N ASP A 226 9.05 24.43 -13.72
CA ASP A 226 10.28 23.70 -13.39
C ASP A 226 11.59 24.54 -13.43
N CYS A 227 11.52 25.84 -13.09
CA CYS A 227 12.66 26.77 -13.16
C CYS A 227 13.59 26.79 -11.93
N SER A 228 13.40 25.85 -10.99
CA SER A 228 14.10 25.85 -9.69
C SER A 228 13.88 27.13 -8.86
N LEU A 229 12.70 27.75 -8.97
CA LEU A 229 12.33 28.90 -8.15
C LEU A 229 12.01 28.45 -6.72
N SER A 230 12.30 29.32 -5.76
CA SER A 230 12.01 29.09 -4.35
C SER A 230 11.46 30.35 -3.67
N GLY A 231 11.01 30.21 -2.43
CA GLY A 231 10.46 31.32 -1.66
C GLY A 231 9.10 31.80 -2.18
N GLY A 232 8.43 32.63 -1.37
CA GLY A 232 7.06 33.04 -1.66
C GLY A 232 6.93 34.00 -2.86
N ILE A 233 5.78 33.94 -3.55
CA ILE A 233 5.47 34.82 -4.68
C ILE A 233 5.40 36.27 -4.17
N GLY A 234 6.38 37.08 -4.58
CA GLY A 234 6.57 38.45 -4.10
C GLY A 234 5.45 39.41 -4.51
N ILE A 235 5.17 40.41 -3.67
CA ILE A 235 4.18 41.46 -3.92
C ILE A 235 4.53 42.31 -5.15
N SER A 236 5.81 42.39 -5.55
CA SER A 236 6.20 43.10 -6.77
C SER A 236 5.51 42.57 -8.02
N LEU A 237 5.16 41.27 -8.06
CA LEU A 237 4.46 40.67 -9.20
C LEU A 237 3.10 41.33 -9.45
N SER A 238 2.42 41.83 -8.41
CA SER A 238 1.14 42.56 -8.50
C SER A 238 1.20 43.83 -9.36
N LYS A 239 2.40 44.32 -9.69
CA LYS A 239 2.60 45.48 -10.58
C LYS A 239 2.41 45.14 -12.05
N LEU A 240 2.53 43.87 -12.45
CA LEU A 240 2.40 43.39 -13.83
C LEU A 240 0.93 43.20 -14.22
N ARG A 241 0.16 44.29 -14.25
CA ARG A 241 -1.31 44.25 -14.41
C ARG A 241 -1.79 43.71 -15.76
N SER A 242 -0.91 43.67 -16.75
CA SER A 242 -1.20 43.14 -18.09
C SER A 242 -1.18 41.61 -18.16
N LEU A 243 -0.75 40.91 -17.10
CA LEU A 243 -0.67 39.46 -17.08
C LEU A 243 -2.04 38.81 -17.30
N SER A 244 -2.09 37.96 -18.32
CA SER A 244 -3.18 37.05 -18.66
C SER A 244 -2.81 35.58 -18.42
N VAL A 245 -1.54 35.21 -18.54
CA VAL A 245 -1.06 33.84 -18.31
C VAL A 245 0.03 33.86 -17.25
N ILE A 246 -0.15 33.06 -16.21
CA ILE A 246 0.85 32.80 -15.16
C ILE A 246 0.95 31.29 -14.98
N ASP A 247 2.10 30.74 -15.34
CA ASP A 247 2.45 29.34 -15.12
C ASP A 247 3.74 29.26 -14.29
N LEU A 248 3.65 28.70 -13.09
CA LEU A 248 4.76 28.54 -12.16
C LEU A 248 4.86 27.08 -11.67
N ALA A 249 4.23 26.13 -12.36
CA ALA A 249 4.17 24.75 -11.92
C ALA A 249 5.57 24.14 -11.68
N GLY A 250 5.67 23.17 -10.77
CA GLY A 250 6.90 22.43 -10.51
C GLY A 250 7.99 23.15 -9.70
N ASN A 251 7.73 24.37 -9.22
CA ASN A 251 8.69 25.12 -8.41
C ASN A 251 8.47 24.96 -6.90
N SER A 252 9.50 24.71 -6.10
CA SER A 252 9.38 24.57 -4.63
C SER A 252 9.24 25.91 -3.90
N LEU A 253 8.12 26.62 -4.13
CA LEU A 253 7.84 27.95 -3.58
C LEU A 253 7.56 27.94 -2.08
N ASN A 254 6.93 26.86 -1.58
CA ASN A 254 6.65 26.64 -0.15
C ASN A 254 6.00 27.85 0.55
N THR A 255 4.86 28.31 0.03
CA THR A 255 4.20 29.54 0.49
C THR A 255 2.67 29.47 0.34
N THR A 256 1.98 30.49 0.85
CA THR A 256 0.54 30.69 0.62
C THR A 256 0.27 31.32 -0.74
N VAL A 257 -0.87 31.00 -1.36
CA VAL A 257 -1.32 31.67 -2.59
C VAL A 257 -1.70 33.13 -2.29
N PRO A 258 -1.07 34.14 -2.94
CA PRO A 258 -1.37 35.54 -2.67
C PRO A 258 -2.76 36.01 -3.15
N ASP A 259 -3.47 36.74 -2.29
CA ASP A 259 -4.79 37.32 -2.61
C ASP A 259 -4.75 38.32 -3.77
N PHE A 260 -3.59 38.94 -4.02
CA PHE A 260 -3.47 39.94 -5.08
C PHE A 260 -3.66 39.36 -6.49
N PHE A 261 -3.67 38.02 -6.67
CA PHE A 261 -4.02 37.42 -7.96
C PHE A 261 -5.40 37.87 -8.46
N VAL A 262 -6.33 38.19 -7.55
CA VAL A 262 -7.66 38.72 -7.87
C VAL A 262 -7.58 40.08 -8.59
N ASN A 263 -6.46 40.81 -8.47
CA ASN A 263 -6.28 42.10 -9.11
C ASN A 263 -5.88 42.01 -10.60
N PHE A 264 -5.51 40.82 -11.10
CA PHE A 264 -5.19 40.63 -12.52
C PHE A 264 -6.49 40.43 -13.32
N THR A 265 -7.11 41.52 -13.73
CA THR A 265 -8.40 41.48 -14.45
C THR A 265 -8.34 40.80 -15.82
N SER A 266 -7.14 40.68 -16.39
CA SER A 266 -6.89 40.01 -17.67
C SER A 266 -6.54 38.52 -17.51
N LEU A 267 -6.40 38.02 -16.26
CA LEU A 267 -5.95 36.66 -15.99
C LEU A 267 -6.92 35.63 -16.57
N SER A 268 -6.40 34.81 -17.48
CA SER A 268 -7.08 33.71 -18.13
C SER A 268 -6.52 32.34 -17.73
N VAL A 269 -5.22 32.26 -17.44
CA VAL A 269 -4.56 31.02 -17.03
C VAL A 269 -3.76 31.24 -15.75
N LEU A 270 -4.05 30.44 -14.73
CA LEU A 270 -3.26 30.36 -13.52
C LEU A 270 -2.91 28.90 -13.22
N ARG A 271 -1.63 28.55 -13.34
CA ARG A 271 -1.10 27.22 -12.99
C ARG A 271 -0.04 27.33 -11.92
N LEU A 272 -0.28 26.67 -10.81
CA LEU A 272 0.57 26.62 -9.62
C LEU A 272 0.66 25.17 -9.08
N GLY A 273 0.64 24.19 -9.98
CA GLY A 273 0.70 22.77 -9.64
C GLY A 273 2.08 22.37 -9.12
N TYR A 274 2.15 21.46 -8.15
CA TYR A 274 3.41 20.97 -7.56
C TYR A 274 4.33 22.11 -7.08
N CYS A 275 3.76 23.10 -6.39
CA CYS A 275 4.49 24.29 -5.93
C CYS A 275 4.90 24.28 -4.44
N GLY A 276 4.51 23.23 -3.72
CA GLY A 276 4.64 23.16 -2.25
C GLY A 276 3.73 24.16 -1.53
N LEU A 277 2.62 24.59 -2.14
CA LEU A 277 1.73 25.60 -1.58
C LEU A 277 1.06 25.12 -0.28
N GLU A 278 0.87 26.07 0.65
CA GLU A 278 0.26 25.84 1.95
C GLU A 278 -0.85 26.86 2.26
N GLY A 279 -1.58 26.64 3.35
CA GLY A 279 -2.61 27.56 3.82
C GLY A 279 -3.95 27.40 3.11
N PHE A 280 -4.75 28.45 3.06
CA PHE A 280 -6.10 28.44 2.48
C PHE A 280 -6.14 29.16 1.14
N PHE A 281 -6.72 28.53 0.11
CA PHE A 281 -6.80 29.10 -1.22
C PHE A 281 -7.81 30.27 -1.29
N PRO A 282 -7.45 31.42 -1.89
CA PRO A 282 -8.36 32.57 -2.00
C PRO A 282 -9.56 32.29 -2.92
N LYS A 283 -10.76 32.16 -2.33
CA LYS A 283 -11.98 31.79 -3.06
C LYS A 283 -12.41 32.77 -4.15
N ASP A 284 -12.00 34.04 -4.05
CA ASP A 284 -12.38 35.08 -5.00
C ASP A 284 -11.69 34.88 -6.37
N ILE A 285 -10.59 34.11 -6.42
CA ILE A 285 -9.91 33.74 -7.66
C ILE A 285 -10.83 32.90 -8.57
N PHE A 286 -11.67 32.02 -7.99
CA PHE A 286 -12.66 31.23 -8.76
C PHE A 286 -13.70 32.09 -9.49
N GLN A 287 -13.86 33.36 -9.06
CA GLN A 287 -14.86 34.29 -9.60
C GLN A 287 -14.29 35.24 -10.67
N LEU A 288 -13.02 35.09 -11.03
CA LEU A 288 -12.41 35.89 -12.09
C LEU A 288 -13.08 35.58 -13.44
N LYS A 289 -13.68 36.61 -14.05
CA LYS A 289 -14.52 36.46 -15.25
C LYS A 289 -13.78 35.94 -16.49
N ASN A 290 -12.49 36.22 -16.58
CA ASN A 290 -11.66 35.83 -17.72
C ASN A 290 -10.90 34.52 -17.48
N LEU A 291 -10.93 33.97 -16.26
CA LEU A 291 -10.17 32.79 -15.89
C LEU A 291 -10.77 31.55 -16.56
N THR A 292 -10.02 30.95 -17.48
CA THR A 292 -10.39 29.74 -18.21
C THR A 292 -9.69 28.50 -17.67
N ILE A 293 -8.47 28.64 -17.15
CA ILE A 293 -7.69 27.52 -16.59
C ILE A 293 -7.22 27.88 -15.19
N LEU A 294 -7.59 27.03 -14.22
CA LEU A 294 -7.06 27.05 -12.87
C LEU A 294 -6.52 25.67 -12.52
N ASP A 295 -5.23 25.60 -12.24
CA ASP A 295 -4.55 24.39 -11.75
C ASP A 295 -3.73 24.72 -10.50
N VAL A 296 -4.07 24.09 -9.38
CA VAL A 296 -3.31 24.17 -8.11
C VAL A 296 -3.02 22.78 -7.55
N SER A 297 -2.98 21.78 -8.43
CA SER A 297 -2.84 20.37 -8.05
C SER A 297 -1.49 20.03 -7.41
N ILE A 298 -1.41 18.87 -6.74
CA ILE A 298 -0.17 18.35 -6.14
C ILE A 298 0.41 19.34 -5.10
N ASN A 299 -0.48 19.92 -4.29
CA ASN A 299 -0.13 20.77 -3.16
C ASN A 299 -0.82 20.22 -1.89
N PRO A 300 -0.24 19.21 -1.22
CA PRO A 300 -0.92 18.46 -0.16
C PRO A 300 -1.20 19.28 1.10
N MET A 301 -0.52 20.41 1.29
CA MET A 301 -0.73 21.34 2.40
C MET A 301 -1.68 22.50 2.06
N LEU A 302 -2.09 22.64 0.79
CA LEU A 302 -3.02 23.67 0.35
C LEU A 302 -4.45 23.21 0.60
N SER A 303 -5.15 23.94 1.46
CA SER A 303 -6.55 23.72 1.80
C SER A 303 -7.46 24.74 1.11
N GLY A 304 -8.75 24.44 1.03
CA GLY A 304 -9.72 25.35 0.41
C GLY A 304 -11.11 24.73 0.35
N SER A 305 -12.08 25.53 -0.12
CA SER A 305 -13.45 25.08 -0.39
C SER A 305 -13.99 25.78 -1.63
N LEU A 306 -14.85 25.10 -2.39
CA LEU A 306 -15.47 25.68 -3.59
C LEU A 306 -16.53 26.73 -3.22
N PRO A 307 -16.57 27.90 -3.90
CA PRO A 307 -17.63 28.87 -3.75
C PRO A 307 -18.84 28.52 -4.63
N ASP A 308 -19.92 29.29 -4.51
CA ASP A 308 -20.98 29.26 -5.51
C ASP A 308 -20.53 29.88 -6.84
N PHE A 309 -20.83 29.22 -7.96
CA PHE A 309 -20.43 29.68 -9.29
C PHE A 309 -21.54 30.46 -10.01
N THR A 310 -21.17 31.54 -10.70
CA THR A 310 -22.08 32.34 -11.53
C THR A 310 -22.19 31.78 -12.95
N MET A 311 -23.26 32.17 -13.66
CA MET A 311 -23.51 31.73 -15.05
C MET A 311 -22.57 32.37 -16.08
N ASP A 312 -21.92 33.48 -15.75
CA ASP A 312 -20.98 34.20 -16.62
C ASP A 312 -19.52 33.76 -16.42
N ASN A 313 -19.28 32.69 -15.66
CA ASN A 313 -17.95 32.15 -15.43
C ASN A 313 -17.36 31.49 -16.69
N ALA A 314 -16.08 31.78 -16.98
CA ALA A 314 -15.40 31.33 -18.19
C ALA A 314 -14.54 30.06 -18.02
N LEU A 315 -14.54 29.43 -16.84
CA LEU A 315 -13.70 28.26 -16.56
C LEU A 315 -13.96 27.12 -17.56
N GLU A 316 -12.88 26.67 -18.19
CA GLU A 316 -12.81 25.52 -19.08
C GLU A 316 -12.09 24.34 -18.43
N SER A 317 -11.11 24.60 -17.57
CA SER A 317 -10.34 23.57 -16.85
C SER A 317 -10.16 23.96 -15.40
N LEU A 318 -10.63 23.11 -14.49
CA LEU A 318 -10.51 23.28 -13.05
C LEU A 318 -9.88 22.04 -12.42
N VAL A 319 -8.64 22.18 -11.96
CA VAL A 319 -7.80 21.08 -11.46
C VAL A 319 -7.32 21.39 -10.04
N LEU A 320 -7.81 20.62 -9.07
CA LEU A 320 -7.46 20.74 -7.65
C LEU A 320 -6.85 19.44 -7.09
N SER A 321 -6.61 18.43 -7.93
CA SER A 321 -6.20 17.09 -7.47
C SER A 321 -4.97 17.08 -6.56
N HIS A 322 -4.88 16.11 -5.65
CA HIS A 322 -3.76 15.95 -4.71
C HIS A 322 -3.55 17.20 -3.83
N SER A 323 -4.65 17.71 -3.27
CA SER A 323 -4.66 18.86 -2.36
C SER A 323 -5.59 18.62 -1.17
N ASN A 324 -5.57 19.50 -0.19
CA ASN A 324 -6.42 19.42 1.00
C ASN A 324 -7.73 20.22 0.85
N PHE A 325 -8.22 20.39 -0.38
CA PHE A 325 -9.54 20.99 -0.61
C PHE A 325 -10.66 20.10 -0.05
N SER A 326 -11.65 20.73 0.58
CA SER A 326 -12.72 20.03 1.31
C SER A 326 -14.06 20.74 1.19
N GLY A 327 -15.11 20.12 1.73
CA GLY A 327 -16.48 20.64 1.69
C GLY A 327 -17.37 19.89 0.70
N PHE A 328 -18.58 20.42 0.49
CA PHE A 328 -19.54 19.90 -0.48
C PHE A 328 -19.22 20.41 -1.89
N LEU A 329 -19.54 19.61 -2.90
CA LEU A 329 -19.63 20.09 -4.28
C LEU A 329 -20.91 20.93 -4.42
N PRO A 330 -20.83 22.22 -4.74
CA PRO A 330 -22.00 23.10 -4.78
C PRO A 330 -22.90 22.78 -5.98
N ASP A 331 -24.22 22.88 -5.82
CA ASP A 331 -25.17 22.71 -6.93
C ASP A 331 -24.93 23.71 -8.07
N THR A 332 -24.37 24.88 -7.76
CA THR A 332 -24.00 25.90 -8.75
C THR A 332 -22.83 25.48 -9.64
N ILE A 333 -22.14 24.36 -9.39
CA ILE A 333 -21.10 23.84 -10.29
C ILE A 333 -21.61 23.66 -11.73
N GLY A 334 -22.89 23.30 -11.89
CA GLY A 334 -23.54 23.18 -13.20
C GLY A 334 -23.70 24.50 -13.98
N ASN A 335 -23.33 25.65 -13.40
CA ASN A 335 -23.31 26.95 -14.07
C ASN A 335 -22.07 27.16 -14.95
N LEU A 336 -21.01 26.34 -14.76
CA LEU A 336 -19.75 26.42 -15.51
C LEU A 336 -19.89 25.86 -16.94
N LYS A 337 -20.68 26.51 -17.81
CA LYS A 337 -21.07 25.96 -19.13
C LYS A 337 -19.93 25.70 -20.11
N SER A 338 -18.79 26.36 -19.92
CA SER A 338 -17.58 26.18 -20.74
C SER A 338 -16.66 25.08 -20.23
N LEU A 339 -16.98 24.46 -19.08
CA LEU A 339 -16.10 23.51 -18.42
C LEU A 339 -15.96 22.22 -19.23
N LYS A 340 -14.70 21.86 -19.50
CA LYS A 340 -14.26 20.69 -20.26
C LYS A 340 -13.55 19.67 -19.36
N ILE A 341 -12.79 20.15 -18.38
CA ILE A 341 -11.99 19.31 -17.48
C ILE A 341 -12.30 19.70 -16.03
N LEU A 342 -12.71 18.71 -15.23
CA LEU A 342 -12.91 18.83 -13.80
C LEU A 342 -12.15 17.70 -13.10
N LYS A 343 -11.09 18.03 -12.36
CA LYS A 343 -10.22 17.05 -11.70
C LYS A 343 -9.99 17.40 -10.23
N PHE A 344 -10.63 16.64 -9.35
CA PHE A 344 -10.60 16.77 -7.89
C PHE A 344 -10.10 15.49 -7.20
N SER A 345 -9.34 14.66 -7.90
CA SER A 345 -8.84 13.41 -7.33
C SER A 345 -7.97 13.61 -6.10
N ASN A 346 -8.04 12.70 -5.13
CA ASN A 346 -7.21 12.71 -3.92
C ASN A 346 -7.30 14.05 -3.16
N CYS A 347 -8.55 14.43 -2.85
CA CYS A 347 -8.90 15.61 -2.05
C CYS A 347 -9.70 15.17 -0.80
N ARG A 348 -10.36 16.10 -0.11
CA ARG A 348 -11.22 15.83 1.07
C ARG A 348 -12.67 16.29 0.85
N PHE A 349 -13.17 16.24 -0.39
CA PHE A 349 -14.58 16.54 -0.67
C PHE A 349 -15.49 15.47 -0.08
N TYR A 350 -16.66 15.87 0.42
CA TYR A 350 -17.64 14.97 1.02
C TYR A 350 -19.07 15.34 0.65
N GLY A 351 -20.02 14.46 1.00
CA GLY A 351 -21.42 14.61 0.62
C GLY A 351 -21.71 14.09 -0.78
N LYS A 352 -22.86 14.49 -1.36
CA LYS A 352 -23.36 13.91 -2.63
C LYS A 352 -22.77 14.60 -3.84
N ILE A 353 -22.64 13.87 -4.95
CA ILE A 353 -22.40 14.46 -6.27
C ILE A 353 -23.69 15.20 -6.69
N PRO A 354 -23.66 16.51 -6.97
CA PRO A 354 -24.83 17.28 -7.33
C PRO A 354 -25.34 16.88 -8.72
N TYR A 355 -26.67 16.79 -8.88
CA TYR A 355 -27.29 16.46 -10.18
C TYR A 355 -26.90 17.44 -11.30
N SER A 356 -26.67 18.70 -10.94
CA SER A 356 -26.31 19.77 -11.85
C SER A 356 -24.96 19.57 -12.54
N ILE A 357 -24.12 18.63 -12.10
CA ILE A 357 -22.87 18.27 -12.78
C ILE A 357 -23.11 17.84 -14.23
N TRP A 358 -24.28 17.25 -14.52
CA TRP A 358 -24.67 16.86 -15.88
C TRP A 358 -25.20 18.02 -16.73
N ASN A 359 -25.38 19.21 -16.15
CA ASN A 359 -25.67 20.44 -16.91
C ASN A 359 -24.42 21.01 -17.61
N LEU A 360 -23.24 20.40 -17.41
CA LEU A 360 -21.96 20.75 -18.02
C LEU A 360 -21.82 20.10 -19.40
N THR A 361 -22.47 20.69 -20.40
CA THR A 361 -22.61 20.09 -21.74
C THR A 361 -21.32 20.00 -22.57
N GLN A 362 -20.24 20.64 -22.12
CA GLN A 362 -18.91 20.57 -22.76
C GLN A 362 -17.92 19.68 -21.99
N LEU A 363 -18.34 19.12 -20.86
CA LEU A 363 -17.48 18.31 -20.00
C LEU A 363 -16.96 17.11 -20.79
N MET A 364 -15.65 16.93 -20.81
CA MET A 364 -14.95 15.83 -21.48
C MET A 364 -14.36 14.87 -20.45
N ARG A 365 -13.81 15.42 -19.34
CA ARG A 365 -13.17 14.63 -18.29
C ARG A 365 -13.69 15.01 -16.92
N LEU A 366 -14.16 14.01 -16.19
CA LEU A 366 -14.58 14.14 -14.80
C LEU A 366 -13.77 13.15 -13.95
N ASP A 367 -12.98 13.67 -13.03
CA ASP A 367 -12.26 12.88 -12.04
C ASP A 367 -12.55 13.40 -10.63
N LEU A 368 -13.27 12.60 -9.85
CA LEU A 368 -13.62 12.84 -8.45
C LEU A 368 -13.07 11.73 -7.54
N SER A 369 -12.10 10.95 -8.01
CA SER A 369 -11.60 9.77 -7.31
C SER A 369 -10.91 10.08 -5.98
N SER A 370 -10.81 9.09 -5.09
CA SER A 370 -10.09 9.21 -3.81
C SER A 370 -10.57 10.42 -2.98
N ASN A 371 -11.88 10.48 -2.72
CA ASN A 371 -12.53 11.48 -1.88
C ASN A 371 -13.49 10.80 -0.88
N ASN A 372 -14.24 11.58 -0.11
CA ASN A 372 -15.22 11.10 0.85
C ASN A 372 -16.67 11.31 0.36
N LEU A 373 -16.91 11.19 -0.94
CA LEU A 373 -18.23 11.41 -1.55
C LEU A 373 -19.16 10.23 -1.25
N THR A 374 -20.43 10.53 -1.02
CA THR A 374 -21.48 9.59 -0.60
C THR A 374 -22.71 9.68 -1.49
N GLY A 375 -23.71 8.83 -1.26
CA GLY A 375 -24.99 8.86 -1.96
C GLY A 375 -24.97 8.08 -3.27
N LEU A 376 -25.83 8.44 -4.22
CA LEU A 376 -25.99 7.76 -5.51
C LEU A 376 -25.25 8.51 -6.60
N ILE A 377 -24.80 7.80 -7.64
CA ILE A 377 -24.40 8.43 -8.91
C ILE A 377 -25.64 9.09 -9.52
N PRO A 378 -25.67 10.42 -9.75
CA PRO A 378 -26.82 11.07 -10.35
C PRO A 378 -27.06 10.54 -11.76
N PRO A 379 -28.32 10.36 -12.20
CA PRO A 379 -28.63 9.81 -13.51
C PRO A 379 -28.07 10.71 -14.63
N PHE A 380 -27.32 10.11 -15.55
CA PHE A 380 -26.72 10.80 -16.69
C PHE A 380 -27.80 11.47 -17.57
N GLN A 381 -27.65 12.77 -17.86
CA GLN A 381 -28.45 13.45 -18.88
C GLN A 381 -27.85 13.26 -20.28
N SER A 382 -28.70 13.12 -21.30
CA SER A 382 -28.31 12.86 -22.70
C SER A 382 -28.51 14.07 -23.62
N PRO A 383 -27.67 14.25 -24.66
CA PRO A 383 -26.38 13.60 -24.91
C PRO A 383 -25.20 14.33 -24.23
N SER A 384 -24.26 13.57 -23.68
CA SER A 384 -23.07 14.09 -23.00
C SER A 384 -21.83 14.06 -23.91
N SER A 385 -20.97 15.08 -23.81
CA SER A 385 -19.66 15.11 -24.47
C SER A 385 -18.57 14.35 -23.71
N VAL A 386 -18.90 13.79 -22.55
CA VAL A 386 -17.93 13.17 -21.63
C VAL A 386 -17.28 11.94 -22.24
N VAL A 387 -15.96 11.88 -22.10
CA VAL A 387 -15.05 10.85 -22.60
C VAL A 387 -14.56 9.97 -21.44
N GLU A 388 -14.26 10.58 -20.28
CA GLU A 388 -13.73 9.89 -19.10
C GLU A 388 -14.57 10.25 -17.87
N ILE A 389 -15.02 9.24 -17.13
CA ILE A 389 -15.69 9.38 -15.82
C ILE A 389 -14.95 8.50 -14.81
N ILE A 390 -14.31 9.15 -13.85
CA ILE A 390 -13.53 8.49 -12.78
C ILE A 390 -14.10 8.96 -11.43
N VAL A 391 -14.75 8.06 -10.70
CA VAL A 391 -15.36 8.31 -9.37
C VAL A 391 -14.94 7.19 -8.40
N ALA A 392 -13.76 6.62 -8.62
CA ALA A 392 -13.23 5.53 -7.82
C ALA A 392 -12.86 5.94 -6.38
N GLN A 393 -12.70 4.97 -5.48
CA GLN A 393 -12.22 5.18 -4.11
C GLN A 393 -13.02 6.26 -3.36
N ASN A 394 -14.32 6.05 -3.25
CA ASN A 394 -15.27 6.92 -2.55
C ASN A 394 -16.25 6.04 -1.74
N GLN A 395 -17.27 6.65 -1.14
CA GLN A 395 -18.34 5.98 -0.41
C GLN A 395 -19.66 6.00 -1.20
N ILE A 396 -19.60 5.98 -2.54
CA ILE A 396 -20.79 5.99 -3.40
C ILE A 396 -21.51 4.65 -3.29
N SER A 397 -22.83 4.70 -3.21
CA SER A 397 -23.71 3.55 -2.98
C SER A 397 -24.80 3.43 -4.05
N GLY A 398 -25.58 2.35 -4.01
CA GLY A 398 -26.67 2.08 -4.95
C GLY A 398 -26.19 1.56 -6.32
N PRO A 399 -27.06 1.55 -7.34
CA PRO A 399 -26.73 0.94 -8.64
C PRO A 399 -25.73 1.76 -9.45
N THR A 400 -24.91 1.08 -10.26
CA THR A 400 -23.92 1.69 -11.18
C THR A 400 -24.54 2.70 -12.14
N ALA A 401 -25.77 2.44 -12.60
CA ALA A 401 -26.63 3.41 -13.28
C ALA A 401 -28.05 2.86 -13.49
N THR A 402 -29.08 3.71 -13.41
CA THR A 402 -30.41 3.35 -13.95
C THR A 402 -30.37 3.44 -15.48
N GLY A 403 -30.61 2.33 -16.18
CA GLY A 403 -30.30 2.10 -17.61
C GLY A 403 -30.84 3.09 -18.67
N TYR A 404 -31.65 4.10 -18.29
CA TYR A 404 -32.11 5.14 -19.21
C TYR A 404 -31.05 6.22 -19.50
N GLY A 405 -30.18 6.54 -18.54
CA GLY A 405 -29.18 7.63 -18.70
C GLY A 405 -27.94 7.21 -19.49
N VAL A 406 -27.53 5.94 -19.39
CA VAL A 406 -26.27 5.41 -19.98
C VAL A 406 -26.27 5.52 -21.50
N ARG A 407 -27.42 5.42 -22.16
CA ARG A 407 -27.53 5.59 -23.63
C ARG A 407 -27.04 6.96 -24.12
N GLY A 408 -26.98 7.97 -23.25
CA GLY A 408 -26.46 9.30 -23.59
C GLY A 408 -24.95 9.42 -23.71
N LEU A 409 -24.19 8.44 -23.23
CA LEU A 409 -22.73 8.49 -23.08
C LEU A 409 -22.00 7.94 -24.32
N GLN A 410 -22.36 8.45 -25.50
CA GLN A 410 -21.91 7.90 -26.80
C GLN A 410 -20.40 8.08 -27.07
N LYS A 411 -19.74 9.00 -26.35
CA LYS A 411 -18.30 9.29 -26.49
C LYS A 411 -17.44 8.71 -25.36
N LEU A 412 -18.05 8.05 -24.38
CA LEU A 412 -17.35 7.54 -23.20
C LEU A 412 -16.39 6.43 -23.62
N THR A 413 -15.11 6.61 -23.30
CA THR A 413 -14.04 5.63 -23.52
C THR A 413 -13.63 4.94 -22.22
N GLU A 414 -13.78 5.61 -21.08
CA GLU A 414 -13.38 5.10 -19.78
C GLU A 414 -14.45 5.39 -18.72
N LEU A 415 -14.84 4.32 -18.02
CA LEU A 415 -15.67 4.38 -16.82
C LEU A 415 -14.96 3.66 -15.68
N ASP A 416 -14.55 4.42 -14.69
CA ASP A 416 -13.93 3.91 -13.48
C ASP A 416 -14.74 4.27 -12.23
N LEU A 417 -15.30 3.25 -11.59
CA LEU A 417 -16.10 3.34 -10.37
C LEU A 417 -15.58 2.38 -9.29
N HIS A 418 -14.31 1.95 -9.37
CA HIS A 418 -13.76 0.97 -8.43
C HIS A 418 -13.72 1.45 -6.97
N SER A 419 -13.59 0.52 -6.02
CA SER A 419 -13.52 0.80 -4.57
C SER A 419 -14.63 1.74 -4.09
N ASN A 420 -15.87 1.31 -4.24
CA ASN A 420 -17.07 2.01 -3.76
C ASN A 420 -18.03 1.00 -3.08
N SER A 421 -19.22 1.45 -2.68
CA SER A 421 -20.30 0.62 -2.14
C SER A 421 -21.43 0.37 -3.14
N LEU A 422 -21.13 0.32 -4.45
CA LEU A 422 -22.15 0.13 -5.50
C LEU A 422 -22.75 -1.28 -5.41
N SER A 423 -24.07 -1.41 -5.65
CA SER A 423 -24.82 -2.64 -5.48
C SER A 423 -25.82 -2.90 -6.61
N GLY A 424 -26.36 -4.11 -6.69
CA GLY A 424 -27.28 -4.51 -7.76
C GLY A 424 -26.56 -4.95 -9.05
N PRO A 425 -27.32 -5.21 -10.14
CA PRO A 425 -26.78 -5.77 -11.38
C PRO A 425 -26.05 -4.77 -12.26
N ILE A 426 -25.06 -5.26 -13.01
CA ILE A 426 -24.40 -4.49 -14.05
C ILE A 426 -25.32 -4.44 -15.27
N PRO A 427 -25.75 -3.24 -15.73
CA PRO A 427 -26.67 -3.13 -16.85
C PRO A 427 -26.00 -3.47 -18.19
N GLU A 428 -26.69 -4.23 -19.04
CA GLU A 428 -26.24 -4.59 -20.40
C GLU A 428 -25.85 -3.36 -21.25
N THR A 429 -26.53 -2.23 -21.03
CA THR A 429 -26.27 -0.99 -21.76
C THR A 429 -24.84 -0.47 -21.62
N LEU A 430 -24.12 -0.79 -20.54
CA LEU A 430 -22.72 -0.41 -20.38
C LEU A 430 -21.82 -1.14 -21.37
N PHE A 431 -22.02 -2.44 -21.55
CA PHE A 431 -21.23 -3.27 -22.47
C PHE A 431 -21.49 -2.92 -23.95
N ASN A 432 -22.68 -2.38 -24.24
CA ASN A 432 -23.08 -1.97 -25.58
C ASN A 432 -22.73 -0.50 -25.90
N LEU A 433 -21.96 0.21 -25.07
CA LEU A 433 -21.50 1.57 -25.39
C LEU A 433 -20.50 1.54 -26.56
N PRO A 434 -20.67 2.38 -27.59
CA PRO A 434 -19.96 2.20 -28.87
C PRO A 434 -18.48 2.61 -28.84
N GLN A 435 -18.04 3.35 -27.83
CA GLN A 435 -16.67 3.85 -27.71
C GLN A 435 -15.97 3.40 -26.42
N LEU A 436 -16.67 2.66 -25.55
CA LEU A 436 -16.14 2.26 -24.25
C LEU A 436 -15.02 1.23 -24.44
N GLN A 437 -13.86 1.53 -23.89
CA GLN A 437 -12.64 0.71 -23.95
C GLN A 437 -12.33 0.15 -22.56
N THR A 438 -12.41 1.01 -21.53
CA THR A 438 -12.04 0.65 -20.15
C THR A 438 -13.25 0.69 -19.23
N LEU A 439 -13.51 -0.43 -18.56
CA LEU A 439 -14.57 -0.59 -17.56
C LEU A 439 -13.99 -1.17 -16.27
N LEU A 440 -13.87 -0.32 -15.25
CA LEU A 440 -13.33 -0.69 -13.93
C LEU A 440 -14.42 -0.55 -12.87
N LEU A 441 -14.89 -1.69 -12.34
CA LEU A 441 -15.95 -1.77 -11.34
C LEU A 441 -15.54 -2.59 -10.10
N TRP A 442 -14.24 -2.89 -9.97
CA TRP A 442 -13.73 -3.78 -8.93
C TRP A 442 -13.90 -3.21 -7.51
N GLN A 443 -13.84 -4.08 -6.51
CA GLN A 443 -14.04 -3.75 -5.08
C GLN A 443 -15.34 -2.97 -4.83
N ASN A 444 -16.46 -3.62 -5.13
CA ASN A 444 -17.82 -3.09 -4.92
C ASN A 444 -18.74 -4.19 -4.34
N GLN A 445 -20.05 -3.94 -4.29
CA GLN A 445 -21.08 -4.88 -3.85
C GLN A 445 -22.01 -5.32 -5.00
N LEU A 446 -21.53 -5.27 -6.25
CA LEU A 446 -22.32 -5.60 -7.44
C LEU A 446 -22.69 -7.09 -7.44
N SER A 447 -23.91 -7.39 -7.88
CA SER A 447 -24.50 -8.73 -7.75
C SER A 447 -25.32 -9.09 -8.99
N GLY A 448 -25.79 -10.34 -9.07
CA GLY A 448 -26.51 -10.82 -10.25
C GLY A 448 -25.59 -11.33 -11.35
N GLU A 449 -26.17 -11.64 -12.50
CA GLU A 449 -25.45 -12.27 -13.61
C GLU A 449 -24.80 -11.24 -14.54
N LEU A 450 -23.68 -11.60 -15.17
CA LEU A 450 -23.11 -10.81 -16.25
C LEU A 450 -24.07 -10.83 -17.46
N PRO A 451 -24.42 -9.66 -18.02
CA PRO A 451 -25.36 -9.59 -19.12
C PRO A 451 -24.76 -10.20 -20.40
N VAL A 452 -25.62 -10.76 -21.25
CA VAL A 452 -25.24 -11.11 -22.63
C VAL A 452 -25.34 -9.85 -23.47
N PHE A 453 -24.29 -9.51 -24.21
CA PHE A 453 -24.21 -8.25 -24.97
C PHE A 453 -23.71 -8.48 -26.41
N SER A 454 -23.79 -7.43 -27.23
CA SER A 454 -23.42 -7.47 -28.65
C SER A 454 -21.90 -7.53 -28.85
N GLU A 455 -21.45 -8.23 -29.89
CA GLU A 455 -20.03 -8.38 -30.26
C GLU A 455 -19.38 -7.08 -30.78
N ALA A 456 -20.14 -6.00 -30.95
CA ALA A 456 -19.67 -4.72 -31.51
C ALA A 456 -18.98 -3.79 -30.49
N SER A 457 -18.67 -4.28 -29.28
CA SER A 457 -18.03 -3.49 -28.23
C SER A 457 -16.53 -3.30 -28.49
N LEU A 458 -15.99 -2.14 -28.07
CA LEU A 458 -14.56 -1.80 -28.17
C LEU A 458 -13.78 -2.03 -26.87
N LEU A 459 -14.40 -2.73 -25.90
CA LEU A 459 -13.80 -3.01 -24.60
C LEU A 459 -12.47 -3.77 -24.73
N ASN A 460 -11.42 -3.22 -24.14
CA ASN A 460 -10.09 -3.81 -24.06
C ASN A 460 -9.64 -4.11 -22.61
N ILE A 461 -10.12 -3.34 -21.63
CA ILE A 461 -9.79 -3.49 -20.21
C ILE A 461 -11.09 -3.65 -19.42
N ILE A 462 -11.26 -4.81 -18.80
CA ILE A 462 -12.42 -5.12 -17.96
C ILE A 462 -11.91 -5.64 -16.61
N ASP A 463 -12.21 -4.90 -15.54
CA ASP A 463 -11.96 -5.35 -14.18
C ASP A 463 -13.26 -5.31 -13.35
N LEU A 464 -13.77 -6.49 -13.04
CA LEU A 464 -14.97 -6.72 -12.24
C LEU A 464 -14.68 -7.48 -10.95
N SER A 465 -13.41 -7.53 -10.55
CA SER A 465 -12.97 -8.29 -9.39
C SER A 465 -13.56 -7.79 -8.06
N ASP A 466 -13.48 -8.58 -7.01
CA ASP A 466 -13.90 -8.20 -5.65
C ASP A 466 -15.36 -7.69 -5.61
N ASN A 467 -16.29 -8.52 -6.09
CA ASN A 467 -17.72 -8.23 -6.14
C ASN A 467 -18.55 -9.48 -5.73
N LYS A 468 -19.87 -9.42 -5.89
CA LYS A 468 -20.81 -10.52 -5.60
C LYS A 468 -21.49 -11.03 -6.88
N LEU A 469 -20.82 -10.92 -8.03
CA LEU A 469 -21.37 -11.39 -9.30
C LEU A 469 -21.52 -12.91 -9.27
N GLN A 470 -22.56 -13.41 -9.93
CA GLN A 470 -22.93 -14.82 -9.92
C GLN A 470 -23.39 -15.29 -11.30
N GLY A 471 -23.82 -16.56 -11.39
CA GLY A 471 -24.26 -17.16 -12.65
C GLY A 471 -23.09 -17.60 -13.53
N LYS A 472 -23.33 -17.81 -14.82
CA LYS A 472 -22.31 -18.26 -15.79
C LYS A 472 -21.66 -17.07 -16.47
N ILE A 473 -20.38 -17.19 -16.82
CA ILE A 473 -19.71 -16.18 -17.64
C ILE A 473 -20.24 -16.28 -19.09
N PRO A 474 -20.77 -15.20 -19.68
CA PRO A 474 -21.36 -15.23 -21.00
C PRO A 474 -20.30 -15.34 -22.10
N MET A 475 -20.57 -16.15 -23.14
CA MET A 475 -19.65 -16.33 -24.27
C MET A 475 -19.37 -15.05 -25.08
N SER A 476 -20.23 -14.03 -24.98
CA SER A 476 -20.01 -12.72 -25.60
C SER A 476 -18.71 -12.06 -25.11
N LEU A 477 -18.33 -12.28 -23.85
CA LEU A 477 -17.09 -11.75 -23.28
C LEU A 477 -15.84 -12.27 -24.01
N PHE A 478 -15.83 -13.56 -24.36
CA PHE A 478 -14.70 -14.21 -25.04
C PHE A 478 -14.68 -13.99 -26.55
N ARG A 479 -15.60 -13.16 -27.08
CA ARG A 479 -15.62 -12.73 -28.48
C ARG A 479 -15.10 -11.30 -28.67
N LEU A 480 -14.76 -10.61 -27.58
CA LEU A 480 -14.15 -9.28 -27.62
C LEU A 480 -12.72 -9.35 -28.14
N ALA A 481 -12.53 -9.28 -29.47
CA ALA A 481 -11.24 -9.48 -30.11
C ALA A 481 -10.13 -8.50 -29.62
N GLY A 482 -10.52 -7.31 -29.14
CA GLY A 482 -9.63 -6.30 -28.59
C GLY A 482 -9.31 -6.45 -27.10
N LEU A 483 -9.81 -7.48 -26.41
CA LEU A 483 -9.62 -7.66 -24.97
C LEU A 483 -8.14 -7.94 -24.64
N GLU A 484 -7.55 -7.07 -23.83
CA GLU A 484 -6.15 -7.10 -23.39
C GLU A 484 -6.03 -7.46 -21.91
N PHE A 485 -6.98 -6.99 -21.08
CA PHE A 485 -7.02 -7.18 -19.64
C PHE A 485 -8.39 -7.66 -19.21
N LEU A 486 -8.44 -8.82 -18.54
CA LEU A 486 -9.64 -9.36 -17.92
C LEU A 486 -9.37 -9.83 -16.49
N SER A 487 -10.06 -9.21 -15.54
CA SER A 487 -10.11 -9.67 -14.16
C SER A 487 -11.56 -9.89 -13.72
N LEU A 488 -11.85 -11.12 -13.28
CA LEU A 488 -13.15 -11.53 -12.73
C LEU A 488 -13.01 -12.08 -11.30
N SER A 489 -11.83 -11.90 -10.70
CA SER A 489 -11.45 -12.58 -9.46
C SER A 489 -12.33 -12.20 -8.26
N ASN A 490 -12.35 -13.06 -7.24
CA ASN A 490 -13.13 -12.88 -6.01
C ASN A 490 -14.61 -12.52 -6.29
N ASN A 491 -15.31 -13.46 -6.93
CA ASN A 491 -16.73 -13.39 -7.25
C ASN A 491 -17.37 -14.78 -7.04
N ASN A 492 -18.69 -14.89 -7.18
CA ASN A 492 -19.44 -16.12 -6.93
C ASN A 492 -20.01 -16.73 -8.22
N PHE A 493 -19.19 -16.76 -9.29
CA PHE A 493 -19.59 -17.38 -10.55
C PHE A 493 -19.77 -18.89 -10.39
N THR A 494 -20.50 -19.48 -11.33
CA THR A 494 -20.83 -20.90 -11.33
C THR A 494 -20.63 -21.49 -12.71
N GLY A 495 -20.47 -22.81 -12.75
CA GLY A 495 -20.28 -23.56 -13.97
C GLY A 495 -18.81 -23.83 -14.27
N PHE A 496 -18.58 -24.34 -15.49
CA PHE A 496 -17.27 -24.81 -15.92
C PHE A 496 -16.60 -23.79 -16.82
N PHE A 497 -15.32 -23.53 -16.58
CA PHE A 497 -14.48 -22.73 -17.47
C PHE A 497 -13.64 -23.64 -18.35
N GLN A 498 -13.82 -23.52 -19.67
CA GLN A 498 -12.99 -24.19 -20.67
C GLN A 498 -11.93 -23.22 -21.16
N LEU A 499 -10.65 -23.56 -20.93
CA LEU A 499 -9.52 -22.72 -21.33
C LEU A 499 -9.48 -22.44 -22.84
N ASN A 500 -9.96 -23.36 -23.67
CA ASN A 500 -10.04 -23.12 -25.11
C ASN A 500 -10.95 -21.93 -25.49
N SER A 501 -11.82 -21.47 -24.59
CA SER A 501 -12.69 -20.30 -24.82
C SER A 501 -11.88 -19.02 -25.05
N ILE A 502 -10.66 -18.90 -24.50
CA ILE A 502 -9.82 -17.71 -24.67
C ILE A 502 -8.89 -17.78 -25.90
N LEU A 503 -8.90 -18.88 -26.67
CA LEU A 503 -8.08 -19.02 -27.89
C LEU A 503 -8.32 -17.90 -28.92
N ILE A 504 -9.53 -17.33 -28.92
CA ILE A 504 -9.95 -16.29 -29.87
C ILE A 504 -9.38 -14.92 -29.47
N LEU A 505 -9.06 -14.71 -28.19
CA LEU A 505 -8.65 -13.42 -27.61
C LEU A 505 -7.15 -13.17 -27.81
N LYS A 506 -6.71 -12.94 -29.06
CA LYS A 506 -5.28 -12.87 -29.42
C LYS A 506 -4.49 -11.76 -28.72
N ASN A 507 -5.16 -10.69 -28.28
CA ASN A 507 -4.54 -9.56 -27.59
C ASN A 507 -4.48 -9.74 -26.06
N LEU A 508 -5.08 -10.81 -25.51
CA LEU A 508 -5.17 -11.01 -24.06
C LEU A 508 -3.78 -11.16 -23.45
N SER A 509 -3.43 -10.22 -22.57
CA SER A 509 -2.14 -10.14 -21.89
C SER A 509 -2.26 -10.33 -20.37
N TYR A 510 -3.41 -10.00 -19.79
CA TYR A 510 -3.69 -10.18 -18.37
C TYR A 510 -4.98 -10.97 -18.17
N LEU A 511 -4.90 -12.05 -17.40
CA LEU A 511 -6.05 -12.86 -17.01
C LEU A 511 -5.99 -13.21 -15.52
N ASP A 512 -7.00 -12.78 -14.78
CA ASP A 512 -7.22 -13.17 -13.39
C ASP A 512 -8.63 -13.74 -13.21
N LEU A 513 -8.70 -15.03 -12.90
CA LEU A 513 -9.94 -15.77 -12.60
C LEU A 513 -9.92 -16.33 -11.17
N SER A 514 -9.04 -15.80 -10.33
CA SER A 514 -8.83 -16.30 -8.97
C SER A 514 -10.10 -16.23 -8.15
N ASP A 515 -10.33 -17.23 -7.29
CA ASP A 515 -11.44 -17.25 -6.34
C ASP A 515 -12.82 -16.86 -6.92
N SER A 516 -13.09 -17.30 -8.15
CA SER A 516 -14.29 -16.91 -8.89
C SER A 516 -15.44 -17.92 -8.75
N GLY A 517 -15.28 -18.99 -7.97
CA GLY A 517 -16.25 -20.09 -7.86
C GLY A 517 -16.33 -21.02 -9.09
N LEU A 518 -15.49 -20.79 -10.11
CA LEU A 518 -15.45 -21.57 -11.35
C LEU A 518 -14.77 -22.92 -11.13
N SER A 519 -15.29 -23.95 -11.80
CA SER A 519 -14.60 -25.24 -11.91
C SER A 519 -13.89 -25.33 -13.27
N PHE A 520 -12.61 -25.67 -13.28
CA PHE A 520 -11.85 -25.79 -14.53
C PHE A 520 -11.92 -27.22 -15.06
N ILE A 521 -12.15 -27.35 -16.37
CA ILE A 521 -12.10 -28.65 -17.05
C ILE A 521 -10.67 -28.82 -17.57
N GLU A 522 -9.99 -29.88 -17.14
CA GLU A 522 -8.70 -30.29 -17.69
C GLU A 522 -8.88 -30.75 -19.15
N GLU A 523 -8.13 -30.16 -20.08
CA GLU A 523 -8.16 -30.53 -21.49
C GLU A 523 -6.82 -31.16 -21.89
N ASP A 524 -6.87 -32.39 -22.41
CA ASP A 524 -5.70 -33.19 -22.78
C ASP A 524 -5.23 -32.97 -24.24
N ASP A 525 -5.91 -32.11 -25.02
CA ASP A 525 -5.62 -31.95 -26.45
C ASP A 525 -4.49 -30.94 -26.74
N SER A 526 -3.27 -31.47 -26.80
CA SER A 526 -2.04 -30.71 -27.03
C SER A 526 -1.96 -29.99 -28.38
N SER A 527 -2.83 -30.30 -29.34
CA SER A 527 -2.76 -29.74 -30.70
C SER A 527 -3.13 -28.24 -30.76
N SER A 528 -3.86 -27.73 -29.77
CA SER A 528 -4.37 -26.35 -29.72
C SER A 528 -3.49 -25.37 -28.93
N PHE A 529 -2.54 -25.86 -28.13
CA PHE A 529 -1.79 -25.05 -27.16
C PHE A 529 -0.88 -23.98 -27.78
N SER A 530 -0.37 -24.22 -28.99
CA SER A 530 0.44 -23.23 -29.72
C SER A 530 -0.35 -21.98 -30.15
N SER A 531 -1.69 -22.09 -30.20
CA SER A 531 -2.60 -21.04 -30.64
C SER A 531 -3.14 -20.18 -29.49
N PHE A 532 -2.78 -20.46 -28.24
CA PHE A 532 -3.14 -19.65 -27.09
C PHE A 532 -2.58 -18.22 -27.19
N PRO A 533 -3.31 -17.22 -26.65
CA PRO A 533 -2.78 -15.86 -26.55
C PRO A 533 -1.51 -15.81 -25.71
N LYS A 534 -0.66 -14.83 -25.98
CA LYS A 534 0.61 -14.63 -25.27
C LYS A 534 0.36 -13.82 -24.02
N ILE A 535 0.07 -14.53 -22.93
CA ILE A 535 -0.29 -13.94 -21.65
C ILE A 535 0.98 -13.46 -20.94
N ALA A 536 0.95 -12.27 -20.37
CA ALA A 536 1.99 -11.72 -19.51
C ALA A 536 1.72 -12.01 -18.04
N THR A 537 0.47 -11.89 -17.59
CA THR A 537 0.05 -12.20 -16.21
C THR A 537 -1.10 -13.20 -16.21
N LEU A 538 -0.89 -14.33 -15.54
CA LEU A 538 -1.92 -15.34 -15.32
C LEU A 538 -2.06 -15.63 -13.82
N LYS A 539 -3.28 -15.48 -13.31
CA LYS A 539 -3.64 -15.80 -11.93
C LYS A 539 -4.85 -16.72 -11.90
N LEU A 540 -4.68 -17.89 -11.29
CA LEU A 540 -5.70 -18.92 -11.11
C LEU A 540 -5.68 -19.42 -9.66
N VAL A 541 -5.66 -18.48 -8.70
CA VAL A 541 -5.62 -18.80 -7.27
C VAL A 541 -6.96 -19.32 -6.80
N ALA A 542 -7.01 -20.35 -5.94
CA ALA A 542 -8.27 -20.88 -5.41
C ALA A 542 -9.27 -21.34 -6.49
N CYS A 543 -8.76 -21.88 -7.59
CA CYS A 543 -9.55 -22.34 -8.74
C CYS A 543 -9.85 -23.86 -8.72
N ASN A 544 -9.49 -24.55 -7.63
CA ASN A 544 -9.63 -25.99 -7.48
C ASN A 544 -8.91 -26.81 -8.59
N LEU A 545 -7.76 -26.33 -9.06
CA LEU A 545 -6.93 -27.03 -10.04
C LEU A 545 -6.28 -28.28 -9.43
N THR A 546 -6.18 -29.36 -10.20
CA THR A 546 -5.53 -30.62 -9.79
C THR A 546 -4.20 -30.90 -10.50
N LYS A 547 -3.93 -30.22 -11.61
CA LYS A 547 -2.68 -30.28 -12.40
C LYS A 547 -2.27 -28.91 -12.89
N ILE A 548 -0.99 -28.75 -13.22
CA ILE A 548 -0.48 -27.55 -13.92
C ILE A 548 -0.98 -27.58 -15.38
N PRO A 549 -1.62 -26.50 -15.89
CA PRO A 549 -2.06 -26.44 -17.27
C PRO A 549 -0.92 -26.54 -18.28
N LEU A 550 -0.99 -27.51 -19.21
CA LEU A 550 0.10 -27.81 -20.15
C LEU A 550 0.34 -26.71 -21.21
N PHE A 551 -0.65 -25.87 -21.50
CA PHE A 551 -0.46 -24.75 -22.44
C PHE A 551 0.63 -23.77 -21.98
N LEU A 552 0.93 -23.71 -20.68
CA LEU A 552 1.98 -22.87 -20.10
C LEU A 552 3.36 -23.16 -20.73
N MET A 553 3.59 -24.38 -21.21
CA MET A 553 4.82 -24.75 -21.92
C MET A 553 5.07 -23.91 -23.18
N TYR A 554 4.03 -23.31 -23.77
CA TYR A 554 4.09 -22.52 -25.00
C TYR A 554 4.01 -21.01 -24.75
N GLN A 555 4.02 -20.59 -23.48
CA GLN A 555 3.91 -19.19 -23.07
C GLN A 555 5.30 -18.58 -22.87
N ASP A 556 5.69 -17.68 -23.76
CA ASP A 556 7.00 -17.05 -23.77
C ASP A 556 7.01 -15.57 -23.37
N GLN A 557 5.85 -15.03 -22.97
CA GLN A 557 5.70 -13.65 -22.48
C GLN A 557 5.30 -13.56 -21.00
N ILE A 558 5.00 -14.69 -20.33
CA ILE A 558 4.58 -14.70 -18.93
C ILE A 558 5.70 -14.12 -18.06
N THR A 559 5.36 -13.09 -17.30
CA THR A 559 6.19 -12.50 -16.25
C THR A 559 5.64 -12.81 -14.86
N THR A 560 4.32 -13.00 -14.72
CA THR A 560 3.67 -13.36 -13.45
C THR A 560 2.78 -14.59 -13.63
N LEU A 561 3.05 -15.63 -12.86
CA LEU A 561 2.25 -16.85 -12.78
C LEU A 561 1.90 -17.15 -11.32
N ASP A 562 0.61 -17.13 -11.01
CA ASP A 562 0.10 -17.50 -9.69
C ASP A 562 -0.91 -18.64 -9.81
N LEU A 563 -0.54 -19.81 -9.26
CA LEU A 563 -1.38 -21.02 -9.18
C LEU A 563 -1.57 -21.44 -7.72
N SER A 564 -1.42 -20.52 -6.77
CA SER A 564 -1.51 -20.82 -5.34
C SER A 564 -2.93 -21.22 -4.89
N ASP A 565 -3.04 -21.79 -3.69
CA ASP A 565 -4.29 -22.21 -3.06
C ASP A 565 -5.12 -23.15 -3.97
N ASN A 566 -4.48 -24.17 -4.54
CA ASN A 566 -5.14 -25.17 -5.37
C ASN A 566 -4.89 -26.58 -4.80
N SER A 567 -5.40 -27.61 -5.49
CA SER A 567 -5.18 -29.01 -5.14
C SER A 567 -4.21 -29.69 -6.10
N ILE A 568 -3.21 -28.96 -6.61
CA ILE A 568 -2.30 -29.50 -7.64
C ILE A 568 -1.38 -30.55 -7.04
N THR A 569 -1.34 -31.73 -7.66
CA THR A 569 -0.53 -32.88 -7.20
C THR A 569 0.65 -33.16 -8.14
N GLY A 570 1.59 -34.00 -7.68
CA GLY A 570 2.72 -34.47 -8.48
C GLY A 570 3.97 -33.61 -8.30
N ASN A 571 4.83 -33.59 -9.33
CA ASN A 571 6.08 -32.85 -9.31
C ASN A 571 5.90 -31.46 -9.94
N ILE A 572 6.66 -30.47 -9.45
CA ILE A 572 6.89 -29.22 -10.18
C ILE A 572 7.84 -29.56 -11.33
N PRO A 573 7.40 -29.47 -12.60
CA PRO A 573 8.14 -29.99 -13.74
C PRO A 573 9.25 -29.04 -14.20
N GLY A 574 10.36 -29.56 -14.72
CA GLY A 574 11.54 -28.75 -15.06
C GLY A 574 11.30 -27.70 -16.16
N TRP A 575 10.28 -27.88 -17.00
CA TRP A 575 9.93 -26.91 -18.04
C TRP A 575 9.29 -25.63 -17.47
N ILE A 576 8.77 -25.63 -16.23
CA ILE A 576 8.13 -24.46 -15.62
C ILE A 576 9.10 -23.27 -15.54
N TRP A 577 10.39 -23.57 -15.33
CA TRP A 577 11.46 -22.57 -15.24
C TRP A 577 11.78 -21.90 -16.58
N SER A 578 11.31 -22.47 -17.70
CA SER A 578 11.47 -21.91 -19.05
C SER A 578 10.27 -21.08 -19.51
N VAL A 579 9.19 -21.05 -18.72
CA VAL A 579 8.02 -20.18 -18.98
C VAL A 579 8.48 -18.72 -19.01
N GLY A 580 7.96 -17.95 -19.98
CA GLY A 580 8.40 -16.56 -20.18
C GLY A 580 9.81 -16.42 -20.78
N LYS A 581 10.44 -17.52 -21.23
CA LYS A 581 11.83 -17.52 -21.75
C LYS A 581 12.86 -16.90 -20.77
N GLY A 582 12.66 -17.06 -19.47
CA GLY A 582 13.53 -16.51 -18.43
C GLY A 582 13.16 -15.10 -17.96
N ASN A 583 12.04 -14.54 -18.40
CA ASN A 583 11.48 -13.26 -17.94
C ASN A 583 10.46 -13.40 -16.80
N LEU A 584 10.37 -14.58 -16.17
CA LEU A 584 9.46 -14.82 -15.06
C LEU A 584 9.91 -14.02 -13.82
N ILE A 585 9.13 -13.02 -13.45
CA ILE A 585 9.38 -12.13 -12.30
C ILE A 585 8.68 -12.69 -11.05
N ASN A 586 7.53 -13.34 -11.19
CA ASN A 586 6.79 -13.90 -10.06
C ASN A 586 6.26 -15.30 -10.40
N LEU A 587 6.65 -16.28 -9.58
CA LEU A 587 6.11 -17.64 -9.61
C LEU A 587 5.63 -18.01 -8.22
N ASN A 588 4.31 -18.12 -8.08
CA ASN A 588 3.67 -18.56 -6.84
C ASN A 588 2.96 -19.90 -7.08
N LEU A 589 3.49 -20.94 -6.45
CA LEU A 589 2.96 -22.31 -6.46
C LEU A 589 2.66 -22.80 -5.03
N SER A 590 2.57 -21.87 -4.09
CA SER A 590 2.28 -22.17 -2.70
C SER A 590 0.92 -22.84 -2.50
N CYS A 591 0.69 -23.43 -1.33
CA CYS A 591 -0.64 -23.92 -0.97
C CYS A 591 -1.20 -24.94 -1.97
N ASN A 592 -0.40 -25.95 -2.25
CA ASN A 592 -0.71 -27.04 -3.15
C ASN A 592 -0.25 -28.38 -2.56
N LEU A 593 -0.27 -29.45 -3.35
CA LEU A 593 0.09 -30.81 -2.92
C LEU A 593 1.33 -31.33 -3.66
N PHE A 594 2.23 -30.45 -4.12
CA PHE A 594 3.45 -30.84 -4.84
C PHE A 594 4.39 -31.64 -3.94
N THR A 595 5.03 -32.68 -4.49
CA THR A 595 5.91 -33.59 -3.73
C THR A 595 7.39 -33.43 -4.04
N TYR A 596 7.75 -32.91 -5.22
CA TYR A 596 9.14 -32.78 -5.64
C TYR A 596 9.33 -31.61 -6.61
N VAL A 597 10.53 -31.03 -6.63
CA VAL A 597 10.94 -29.99 -7.57
C VAL A 597 11.92 -30.57 -8.59
N GLU A 598 11.52 -30.67 -9.85
CA GLU A 598 12.45 -30.98 -10.92
C GLU A 598 13.39 -29.78 -11.13
N GLY A 599 14.69 -30.05 -11.01
CA GLY A 599 15.72 -29.02 -11.04
C GLY A 599 15.67 -28.19 -12.33
N PRO A 600 16.01 -26.90 -12.28
CA PRO A 600 15.92 -26.04 -13.46
C PRO A 600 16.93 -26.49 -14.52
N SER A 601 16.48 -26.65 -15.76
CA SER A 601 17.38 -26.84 -16.90
C SER A 601 17.98 -25.47 -17.28
N PHE A 602 18.98 -25.01 -16.53
CA PHE A 602 19.56 -23.69 -16.72
C PHE A 602 20.34 -23.59 -18.03
N ASN A 603 19.88 -22.74 -18.94
CA ASN A 603 20.65 -22.30 -20.12
C ASN A 603 20.61 -20.77 -20.29
N PHE A 604 20.17 -20.02 -19.28
CA PHE A 604 19.95 -18.57 -19.36
C PHE A 604 20.84 -17.83 -18.35
N SER A 605 21.85 -17.14 -18.85
CA SER A 605 22.80 -16.33 -18.09
C SER A 605 22.26 -14.95 -17.67
N THR A 606 21.01 -14.62 -18.00
CA THR A 606 20.41 -13.28 -17.84
C THR A 606 18.99 -13.33 -17.26
N ALA A 607 18.74 -14.18 -16.26
CA ALA A 607 17.43 -14.25 -15.61
C ALA A 607 17.11 -12.94 -14.85
N SER A 608 15.88 -12.46 -15.04
CA SER A 608 15.31 -11.30 -14.33
C SER A 608 15.17 -11.60 -12.83
N SER A 609 15.14 -10.57 -11.98
CA SER A 609 14.91 -10.76 -10.55
C SER A 609 13.54 -11.41 -10.29
N MET A 610 13.49 -12.38 -9.36
CA MET A 610 12.34 -13.28 -9.23
C MET A 610 11.76 -13.37 -7.81
N ILE A 611 10.45 -13.37 -7.67
CA ILE A 611 9.70 -13.82 -6.50
C ILE A 611 9.37 -15.29 -6.72
N LEU A 612 9.86 -16.16 -5.83
CA LEU A 612 9.60 -17.59 -5.86
C LEU A 612 8.98 -18.02 -4.53
N ASP A 613 7.71 -18.42 -4.60
CA ASP A 613 6.96 -18.88 -3.45
C ASP A 613 6.45 -20.32 -3.68
N LEU A 614 6.99 -21.25 -2.89
CA LEU A 614 6.65 -22.67 -2.87
C LEU A 614 6.11 -23.12 -1.50
N HIS A 615 5.70 -22.19 -0.63
CA HIS A 615 5.35 -22.54 0.73
C HIS A 615 4.11 -23.45 0.81
N SER A 616 3.92 -24.14 1.94
CA SER A 616 2.74 -24.99 2.21
C SER A 616 2.47 -26.00 1.10
N ASN A 617 3.44 -26.88 0.88
CA ASN A 617 3.37 -28.01 -0.04
C ASN A 617 3.86 -29.29 0.66
N LYS A 618 4.00 -30.39 -0.10
CA LYS A 618 4.56 -31.67 0.39
C LYS A 618 5.96 -31.93 -0.16
N LEU A 619 6.70 -30.88 -0.53
CA LEU A 619 8.00 -31.00 -1.20
C LEU A 619 9.02 -31.67 -0.29
N GLN A 620 9.70 -32.70 -0.78
CA GLN A 620 10.64 -33.51 0.00
C GLN A 620 12.05 -33.53 -0.63
N GLY A 621 13.04 -33.99 0.15
CA GLY A 621 14.44 -34.10 -0.29
C GLY A 621 15.26 -32.87 0.11
N PRO A 622 16.49 -32.70 -0.42
CA PRO A 622 17.30 -31.52 -0.14
C PRO A 622 16.68 -30.24 -0.74
N ILE A 623 17.01 -29.09 -0.16
CA ILE A 623 16.59 -27.78 -0.70
C ILE A 623 17.12 -27.63 -2.14
N PRO A 624 16.24 -27.36 -3.13
CA PRO A 624 16.67 -27.09 -4.50
C PRO A 624 17.36 -25.73 -4.61
N LEU A 625 18.38 -25.64 -5.47
CA LEU A 625 18.99 -24.36 -5.80
C LEU A 625 18.01 -23.50 -6.62
N PRO A 626 17.74 -22.26 -6.21
CA PRO A 626 16.81 -21.39 -6.92
C PRO A 626 17.40 -20.88 -8.24
N PRO A 627 16.57 -20.28 -9.11
CA PRO A 627 17.05 -19.44 -10.21
C PRO A 627 17.93 -18.27 -9.72
N PRO A 628 18.78 -17.69 -10.59
CA PRO A 628 19.59 -16.53 -10.22
C PRO A 628 18.73 -15.33 -9.80
N ASN A 629 19.23 -14.54 -8.83
CA ASN A 629 18.67 -13.27 -8.40
C ASN A 629 17.23 -13.29 -7.81
N PRO A 630 16.85 -14.25 -6.94
CA PRO A 630 15.55 -14.18 -6.28
C PRO A 630 15.52 -12.98 -5.32
N ILE A 631 14.44 -12.20 -5.35
CA ILE A 631 14.14 -11.14 -4.38
C ILE A 631 13.48 -11.74 -3.14
N VAL A 632 12.55 -12.68 -3.36
CA VAL A 632 11.81 -13.40 -2.33
C VAL A 632 11.95 -14.88 -2.62
N LEU A 633 12.37 -15.64 -1.59
CA LEU A 633 12.49 -17.08 -1.65
C LEU A 633 11.78 -17.70 -0.44
N ASP A 634 10.58 -18.25 -0.67
CA ASP A 634 9.82 -18.92 0.37
C ASP A 634 9.68 -20.43 0.06
N TYR A 635 10.38 -21.24 0.85
CA TYR A 635 10.31 -22.70 0.83
C TYR A 635 9.73 -23.27 2.13
N SER A 636 9.07 -22.42 2.93
CA SER A 636 8.58 -22.82 4.23
C SER A 636 7.44 -23.82 4.16
N ASP A 637 7.15 -24.49 5.28
CA ASP A 637 6.00 -25.39 5.41
C ASP A 637 6.00 -26.51 4.37
N ASN A 638 7.09 -27.27 4.35
CA ASN A 638 7.34 -28.36 3.43
C ASN A 638 7.99 -29.54 4.19
N LYS A 639 8.47 -30.54 3.45
CA LYS A 639 9.18 -31.71 3.99
C LYS A 639 10.64 -31.77 3.54
N PHE A 640 11.27 -30.62 3.27
CA PHE A 640 12.68 -30.59 2.91
C PHE A 640 13.53 -31.12 4.07
N SER A 641 14.56 -31.88 3.73
CA SER A 641 15.48 -32.55 4.67
C SER A 641 16.94 -32.23 4.32
N SER A 642 17.89 -32.83 5.04
CA SER A 642 19.35 -32.56 4.89
C SER A 642 19.76 -31.16 5.33
N SER A 643 21.05 -30.84 5.18
CA SER A 643 21.61 -29.55 5.57
C SER A 643 21.41 -28.47 4.53
N ILE A 644 21.38 -27.22 4.99
CA ILE A 644 21.33 -26.03 4.13
C ILE A 644 22.60 -26.02 3.23
N PRO A 645 22.48 -25.95 1.90
CA PRO A 645 23.64 -25.99 1.01
C PRO A 645 24.56 -24.79 1.18
N ASN A 646 25.87 -25.01 1.31
CA ASN A 646 26.86 -23.93 1.44
C ASN A 646 26.88 -22.97 0.24
N ASN A 647 26.56 -23.46 -0.95
CA ASN A 647 26.53 -22.68 -2.18
C ASN A 647 25.21 -21.92 -2.39
N LEU A 648 24.22 -22.06 -1.51
CA LEU A 648 22.95 -21.34 -1.61
C LEU A 648 23.17 -19.82 -1.64
N SER A 649 24.14 -19.32 -0.85
CA SER A 649 24.41 -17.89 -0.75
C SER A 649 24.91 -17.23 -2.05
N PHE A 650 25.42 -18.01 -3.01
CA PHE A 650 25.77 -17.48 -4.34
C PHE A 650 24.56 -16.98 -5.13
N TYR A 651 23.37 -17.48 -4.80
CA TYR A 651 22.12 -17.08 -5.44
C TYR A 651 21.45 -15.92 -4.68
N LEU A 652 21.81 -15.67 -3.42
CA LEU A 652 21.07 -14.76 -2.53
C LEU A 652 21.53 -13.30 -2.59
N ASN A 653 22.33 -12.91 -3.61
CA ASN A 653 22.93 -11.58 -3.65
C ASN A 653 21.90 -10.44 -3.68
N PHE A 654 20.72 -10.67 -4.26
CA PHE A 654 19.62 -9.70 -4.32
C PHE A 654 18.42 -10.06 -3.45
N THR A 655 18.53 -11.14 -2.66
CA THR A 655 17.42 -11.65 -1.86
C THR A 655 17.21 -10.78 -0.65
N MET A 656 15.96 -10.34 -0.50
CA MET A 656 15.48 -9.55 0.64
C MET A 656 14.76 -10.42 1.67
N PHE A 657 14.10 -11.49 1.21
CA PHE A 657 13.33 -12.42 2.04
C PHE A 657 13.74 -13.86 1.78
N LEU A 658 14.16 -14.57 2.83
CA LEU A 658 14.42 -16.00 2.81
C LEU A 658 13.68 -16.69 3.96
N SER A 659 12.77 -17.62 3.63
CA SER A 659 12.11 -18.49 4.59
C SER A 659 12.31 -19.95 4.24
N LEU A 660 12.92 -20.69 5.16
CA LEU A 660 13.07 -22.15 5.14
C LEU A 660 12.34 -22.80 6.33
N ALA A 661 11.44 -22.05 6.97
CA ALA A 661 10.79 -22.44 8.21
C ALA A 661 9.91 -23.69 8.06
N ARG A 662 9.64 -24.41 9.15
CA ARG A 662 8.74 -25.58 9.17
C ARG A 662 9.11 -26.62 8.12
N ASN A 663 10.34 -27.10 8.21
CA ASN A 663 10.86 -28.19 7.40
C ASN A 663 11.58 -29.21 8.33
N ASN A 664 12.26 -30.18 7.75
CA ASN A 664 13.02 -31.20 8.47
C ASN A 664 14.54 -31.05 8.23
N LEU A 665 15.03 -29.81 8.12
CA LEU A 665 16.43 -29.47 7.83
C LEU A 665 17.31 -29.74 9.05
N SER A 666 18.53 -30.22 8.83
CA SER A 666 19.47 -30.59 9.90
C SER A 666 20.89 -30.06 9.65
N GLY A 667 21.82 -30.27 10.59
CA GLY A 667 23.18 -29.75 10.48
C GLY A 667 23.30 -28.27 10.88
N GLU A 668 24.47 -27.68 10.65
CA GLU A 668 24.76 -26.31 11.09
C GLU A 668 24.26 -25.25 10.10
N ILE A 669 23.96 -24.05 10.61
CA ILE A 669 23.69 -22.87 9.77
C ILE A 669 24.99 -22.50 9.02
N PRO A 670 25.04 -22.56 7.68
CA PRO A 670 26.26 -22.28 6.93
C PRO A 670 26.78 -20.86 7.14
N HIS A 671 28.06 -20.72 7.46
CA HIS A 671 28.72 -19.41 7.49
C HIS A 671 28.71 -18.70 6.12
N SER A 672 28.50 -19.42 5.02
CA SER A 672 28.37 -18.79 3.70
C SER A 672 27.13 -17.90 3.57
N LEU A 673 26.09 -18.08 4.40
CA LEU A 673 24.93 -17.18 4.45
C LEU A 673 25.30 -15.76 4.84
N CYS A 674 26.45 -15.55 5.52
CA CYS A 674 26.99 -14.22 5.79
C CYS A 674 27.27 -13.39 4.53
N ASN A 675 27.32 -14.01 3.36
CA ASN A 675 27.53 -13.31 2.09
C ASN A 675 26.23 -12.71 1.51
N ALA A 676 25.06 -13.08 2.03
CA ALA A 676 23.76 -12.63 1.56
C ALA A 676 23.37 -11.27 2.18
N THR A 677 24.17 -10.23 1.88
CA THR A 677 24.13 -8.93 2.59
C THR A 677 22.84 -8.13 2.45
N ASN A 678 22.02 -8.41 1.43
CA ASN A 678 20.76 -7.73 1.14
C ASN A 678 19.53 -8.31 1.86
N LEU A 679 19.69 -9.38 2.66
CA LEU A 679 18.58 -9.97 3.40
C LEU A 679 18.06 -9.01 4.48
N PHE A 680 16.74 -8.79 4.45
CA PHE A 680 15.98 -8.15 5.52
C PHE A 680 15.27 -9.17 6.42
N VAL A 681 14.81 -10.29 5.86
CA VAL A 681 14.13 -11.36 6.59
C VAL A 681 14.86 -12.68 6.39
N LEU A 682 15.23 -13.31 7.50
CA LEU A 682 15.75 -14.67 7.55
C LEU A 682 14.94 -15.49 8.56
N ASP A 683 14.14 -16.43 8.06
CA ASP A 683 13.37 -17.36 8.89
C ASP A 683 13.80 -18.81 8.64
N LEU A 684 14.45 -19.41 9.64
CA LEU A 684 14.89 -20.80 9.68
C LEU A 684 14.19 -21.58 10.79
N SER A 685 13.09 -21.05 11.32
CA SER A 685 12.41 -21.62 12.50
C SER A 685 11.79 -22.99 12.22
N ASN A 686 11.55 -23.76 13.29
CA ASN A 686 10.91 -25.08 13.25
C ASN A 686 11.64 -26.05 12.29
N ASN A 687 12.89 -26.36 12.62
CA ASN A 687 13.74 -27.32 11.92
C ASN A 687 14.57 -28.11 12.95
N ASP A 688 15.49 -28.97 12.50
CA ASP A 688 16.43 -29.73 13.33
C ASP A 688 17.86 -29.17 13.27
N LEU A 689 18.03 -27.86 13.05
CA LEU A 689 19.36 -27.23 12.90
C LEU A 689 20.15 -27.27 14.21
N THR A 690 21.45 -27.52 14.11
CA THR A 690 22.40 -27.67 15.22
C THR A 690 23.54 -26.65 15.13
N GLY A 691 24.50 -26.70 16.06
CA GLY A 691 25.67 -25.82 16.05
C GLY A 691 25.38 -24.44 16.63
N ALA A 692 26.36 -23.53 16.49
CA ALA A 692 26.26 -22.17 17.01
C ALA A 692 25.65 -21.22 15.97
N ILE A 693 25.05 -20.11 16.45
CA ILE A 693 24.56 -19.03 15.58
C ILE A 693 25.79 -18.32 14.98
N PRO A 694 25.94 -18.24 13.64
CA PRO A 694 27.04 -17.51 13.01
C PRO A 694 27.06 -16.04 13.44
N PRO A 695 28.18 -15.50 13.96
CA PRO A 695 28.23 -14.15 14.52
C PRO A 695 27.85 -13.04 13.53
N CYS A 696 28.09 -13.26 12.24
CA CYS A 696 27.75 -12.32 11.17
C CYS A 696 26.25 -12.00 11.08
N LEU A 697 25.37 -12.92 11.51
CA LEU A 697 23.93 -12.73 11.42
C LEU A 697 23.45 -11.63 12.35
N MET A 698 24.20 -11.33 13.42
CA MET A 698 23.94 -10.22 14.34
C MET A 698 24.96 -9.08 14.23
N GLY A 699 26.12 -9.35 13.61
CA GLY A 699 27.24 -8.42 13.49
C GLY A 699 27.21 -7.50 12.27
N ASN A 700 28.34 -6.81 12.04
CA ASN A 700 28.51 -5.93 10.89
C ASN A 700 28.64 -6.76 9.60
N GLY A 701 27.78 -6.50 8.61
CA GLY A 701 27.81 -7.17 7.29
C GLY A 701 26.45 -7.59 6.75
N MET A 702 25.44 -7.73 7.63
CA MET A 702 24.07 -8.09 7.24
C MET A 702 23.08 -6.96 7.56
N ASN A 703 22.05 -6.81 6.73
CA ASN A 703 21.01 -5.79 6.93
C ASN A 703 19.67 -6.35 7.44
N LEU A 704 19.70 -7.39 8.28
CA LEU A 704 18.48 -8.07 8.75
C LEU A 704 17.60 -7.20 9.64
N ASN A 705 16.30 -7.19 9.40
CA ASN A 705 15.27 -6.64 10.29
C ASN A 705 14.62 -7.75 11.12
N VAL A 706 14.44 -8.94 10.52
CA VAL A 706 13.84 -10.11 11.16
C VAL A 706 14.85 -11.26 11.12
N LEU A 707 15.13 -11.82 12.30
CA LEU A 707 15.91 -13.04 12.44
C LEU A 707 15.15 -14.05 13.31
N SER A 708 14.59 -15.08 12.67
CA SER A 708 13.83 -16.14 13.33
C SER A 708 14.55 -17.48 13.20
N LEU A 709 15.03 -18.00 14.32
CA LEU A 709 15.73 -19.29 14.44
C LEU A 709 15.06 -20.21 15.48
N GLY A 710 13.82 -19.89 15.89
CA GLY A 710 13.12 -20.61 16.94
C GLY A 710 12.85 -22.08 16.60
N LYS A 711 12.62 -22.91 17.61
CA LYS A 711 12.29 -24.35 17.54
C LYS A 711 13.32 -25.11 16.70
N ASN A 712 14.58 -25.04 17.11
CA ASN A 712 15.72 -25.77 16.55
C ASN A 712 16.52 -26.44 17.67
N ARG A 713 17.73 -26.93 17.38
CA ARG A 713 18.66 -27.55 18.34
C ARG A 713 19.97 -26.76 18.43
N LEU A 714 19.93 -25.44 18.21
CA LEU A 714 21.10 -24.57 18.24
C LEU A 714 21.67 -24.49 19.66
N GLN A 715 23.00 -24.39 19.77
CA GLN A 715 23.74 -24.43 21.02
C GLN A 715 24.81 -23.33 21.09
N GLY A 716 25.44 -23.17 22.26
CA GLY A 716 26.43 -22.12 22.50
C GLY A 716 25.80 -20.77 22.84
N SER A 717 26.62 -19.73 22.92
CA SER A 717 26.17 -18.40 23.33
C SER A 717 25.59 -17.58 22.19
N ILE A 718 24.61 -16.71 22.51
CA ILE A 718 24.16 -15.66 21.59
C ILE A 718 25.36 -14.76 21.21
N PRO A 719 25.61 -14.50 19.91
CA PRO A 719 26.70 -13.65 19.46
C PRO A 719 26.75 -12.29 20.15
N GLN A 720 27.92 -11.91 20.65
CA GLN A 720 28.10 -10.67 21.42
C GLN A 720 28.35 -9.45 20.52
N GLN A 721 28.83 -9.67 19.30
CA GLN A 721 29.05 -8.63 18.31
C GLN A 721 27.71 -8.27 17.65
N ILE A 722 27.05 -7.24 18.17
CA ILE A 722 25.88 -6.63 17.54
C ILE A 722 26.35 -5.41 16.74
N ARG A 723 25.83 -5.25 15.52
CA ARG A 723 26.14 -4.10 14.65
C ARG A 723 25.84 -2.75 15.30
N GLU A 724 26.61 -1.73 14.93
CA GLU A 724 26.49 -0.37 15.50
C GLU A 724 25.15 0.31 15.18
N LYS A 725 24.64 0.14 13.96
CA LYS A 725 23.30 0.59 13.54
C LYS A 725 22.33 -0.59 13.57
N CYS A 726 21.88 -0.96 14.76
CA CYS A 726 20.98 -2.09 14.91
C CYS A 726 19.55 -1.77 14.43
N ASN A 727 19.16 -2.35 13.30
CA ASN A 727 17.82 -2.24 12.70
C ASN A 727 16.92 -3.47 12.97
N PHE A 728 17.26 -4.32 13.95
CA PHE A 728 16.40 -5.48 14.25
C PHE A 728 15.05 -4.99 14.77
N GLN A 729 13.99 -5.55 14.21
CA GLN A 729 12.61 -5.44 14.66
C GLN A 729 12.17 -6.72 15.37
N THR A 730 12.56 -7.88 14.83
CA THR A 730 12.27 -9.18 15.44
C THR A 730 13.53 -10.01 15.63
N ILE A 731 13.69 -10.54 16.84
CA ILE A 731 14.62 -11.62 17.16
C ILE A 731 13.82 -12.73 17.85
N ASN A 732 13.75 -13.90 17.21
CA ASN A 732 13.10 -15.08 17.76
C ASN A 732 14.07 -16.27 17.79
N PHE A 733 14.53 -16.64 18.99
CA PHE A 733 15.38 -17.80 19.26
C PHE A 733 14.71 -18.83 20.17
N ASN A 734 13.38 -18.75 20.35
CA ASN A 734 12.62 -19.62 21.25
C ASN A 734 12.92 -21.10 21.00
N GLY A 735 13.04 -21.96 22.01
CA GLY A 735 13.07 -23.41 21.81
C GLY A 735 14.37 -23.88 21.17
N ASN A 736 15.49 -23.55 21.78
CA ASN A 736 16.84 -23.98 21.41
C ASN A 736 17.61 -24.42 22.68
N ARG A 737 18.92 -24.62 22.56
CA ARG A 737 19.84 -24.95 23.68
C ARG A 737 20.89 -23.86 23.89
N LEU A 738 20.50 -22.60 23.69
CA LEU A 738 21.42 -21.46 23.81
C LEU A 738 21.75 -21.18 25.27
N GLU A 739 23.01 -20.85 25.54
CA GLU A 739 23.55 -20.63 26.88
C GLU A 739 24.24 -19.27 27.03
N GLY A 740 24.75 -18.98 28.23
CA GLY A 740 25.47 -17.73 28.51
C GLY A 740 24.55 -16.54 28.78
N ARG A 741 25.09 -15.33 28.57
CA ARG A 741 24.48 -14.04 28.92
C ARG A 741 23.98 -13.28 27.70
N LEU A 742 23.03 -12.38 27.91
CA LEU A 742 22.48 -11.53 26.85
C LEU A 742 23.49 -10.47 26.41
N PRO A 743 23.67 -10.22 25.10
CA PRO A 743 24.52 -9.14 24.62
C PRO A 743 23.95 -7.77 25.02
N ARG A 744 24.70 -6.99 25.81
CA ARG A 744 24.26 -5.64 26.23
C ARG A 744 24.04 -4.67 25.08
N ALA A 745 24.66 -4.91 23.94
CA ALA A 745 24.52 -4.09 22.74
C ALA A 745 23.10 -4.16 22.12
N LEU A 746 22.24 -5.10 22.54
CA LEU A 746 20.83 -5.14 22.13
C LEU A 746 20.08 -3.83 22.46
N VAL A 747 20.52 -3.07 23.46
CA VAL A 747 19.94 -1.76 23.81
C VAL A 747 20.01 -0.74 22.66
N ASN A 748 20.92 -0.94 21.71
CA ASN A 748 21.09 -0.07 20.54
C ASN A 748 20.08 -0.38 19.42
N CYS A 749 19.30 -1.46 19.54
CA CYS A 749 18.27 -1.85 18.58
C CYS A 749 16.98 -1.07 18.82
N HIS A 750 16.99 0.23 18.49
CA HIS A 750 15.85 1.13 18.77
C HIS A 750 14.58 0.81 17.97
N ALA A 751 14.66 -0.06 16.96
CA ALA A 751 13.51 -0.54 16.20
C ALA A 751 12.96 -1.89 16.71
N LEU A 752 13.52 -2.48 17.77
CA LEU A 752 13.16 -3.83 18.22
C LEU A 752 11.76 -3.86 18.85
N GLU A 753 10.86 -4.62 18.24
CA GLU A 753 9.46 -4.80 18.65
C GLU A 753 9.25 -6.16 19.33
N VAL A 754 9.91 -7.22 18.82
CA VAL A 754 9.75 -8.59 19.31
C VAL A 754 11.10 -9.19 19.72
N LEU A 755 11.20 -9.61 20.97
CA LEU A 755 12.31 -10.40 21.50
C LEU A 755 11.80 -11.66 22.19
N ASP A 756 11.89 -12.80 21.49
CA ASP A 756 11.53 -14.11 22.02
C ASP A 756 12.77 -15.01 22.18
N LEU A 757 13.17 -15.23 23.43
CA LEU A 757 14.31 -16.06 23.84
C LEU A 757 13.87 -17.23 24.72
N GLY A 758 12.58 -17.55 24.72
CA GLY A 758 12.00 -18.58 25.59
C GLY A 758 12.59 -19.97 25.36
N ASN A 759 12.44 -20.88 26.32
CA ASN A 759 12.82 -22.29 26.21
C ASN A 759 14.28 -22.48 25.74
N ASN A 760 15.22 -21.99 26.54
CA ASN A 760 16.67 -22.07 26.30
C ASN A 760 17.40 -22.38 27.62
N GLU A 761 18.73 -22.30 27.62
CA GLU A 761 19.59 -22.50 28.78
C GLU A 761 20.31 -21.23 29.26
N LEU A 762 19.77 -20.05 28.92
CA LEU A 762 20.38 -18.75 29.20
C LEU A 762 20.46 -18.50 30.71
N THR A 763 21.60 -17.98 31.16
CA THR A 763 21.88 -17.70 32.57
C THR A 763 22.34 -16.26 32.73
N ASP A 764 21.43 -15.39 33.16
CA ASP A 764 21.70 -13.97 33.39
C ASP A 764 20.77 -13.38 34.47
N THR A 765 21.01 -12.14 34.86
CA THR A 765 20.03 -11.35 35.62
C THR A 765 18.98 -10.73 34.70
N PHE A 766 17.87 -10.22 35.25
CA PHE A 766 16.84 -9.55 34.45
C PHE A 766 17.43 -8.39 33.61
N PRO A 767 17.26 -8.37 32.27
CA PRO A 767 17.85 -7.37 31.38
C PRO A 767 17.09 -6.04 31.41
N ASN A 768 17.16 -5.36 32.55
CA ASN A 768 16.43 -4.12 32.80
C ASN A 768 16.77 -2.96 31.82
N TRP A 769 17.96 -2.99 31.22
CA TRP A 769 18.42 -2.05 30.21
C TRP A 769 17.63 -2.15 28.89
N LEU A 770 16.91 -3.23 28.62
CA LEU A 770 15.98 -3.32 27.49
C LEU A 770 14.81 -2.35 27.61
N GLY A 771 14.49 -1.88 28.82
CA GLY A 771 13.45 -0.87 29.05
C GLY A 771 13.75 0.50 28.43
N ASN A 772 14.93 0.70 27.84
CA ASN A 772 15.24 1.90 27.05
C ASN A 772 14.72 1.82 25.59
N ILE A 773 14.31 0.65 25.13
CA ILE A 773 13.81 0.44 23.77
C ILE A 773 12.31 0.77 23.77
N SER A 774 11.94 1.96 23.30
CA SER A 774 10.55 2.43 23.31
C SER A 774 9.63 1.69 22.34
N SER A 775 10.19 0.98 21.37
CA SER A 775 9.45 0.18 20.37
C SER A 775 9.11 -1.24 20.85
N LEU A 776 9.67 -1.71 21.97
CA LEU A 776 9.53 -3.10 22.39
C LEU A 776 8.11 -3.43 22.83
N LEU A 777 7.45 -4.30 22.07
CA LEU A 777 6.06 -4.74 22.28
C LEU A 777 5.98 -6.09 22.98
N ILE A 778 6.93 -6.99 22.71
CA ILE A 778 6.89 -8.39 23.14
C ILE A 778 8.24 -8.79 23.72
N LEU A 779 8.23 -9.28 24.96
CA LEU A 779 9.39 -9.82 25.64
C LEU A 779 9.08 -11.20 26.25
N ILE A 780 9.71 -12.24 25.72
CA ILE A 780 9.53 -13.63 26.17
C ILE A 780 10.90 -14.20 26.57
N LEU A 781 11.08 -14.46 27.86
CA LEU A 781 12.29 -15.06 28.47
C LEU A 781 11.99 -16.39 29.17
N ARG A 782 10.79 -16.94 28.96
CA ARG A 782 10.30 -18.11 29.68
C ARG A 782 11.22 -19.32 29.64
N SER A 783 11.16 -20.21 30.62
CA SER A 783 11.87 -21.50 30.62
C SER A 783 13.37 -21.34 30.33
N ASN A 784 14.06 -20.61 31.20
CA ASN A 784 15.51 -20.37 31.16
C ASN A 784 16.09 -20.50 32.58
N LYS A 785 17.33 -20.02 32.79
CA LYS A 785 18.02 -20.02 34.10
C LYS A 785 18.26 -18.58 34.61
N PHE A 786 17.43 -17.61 34.22
CA PHE A 786 17.55 -16.23 34.72
C PHE A 786 17.28 -16.14 36.22
N TYR A 787 17.93 -15.21 36.92
CA TYR A 787 17.86 -15.11 38.38
C TYR A 787 17.92 -13.67 38.91
N GLY A 788 17.66 -13.52 40.21
CA GLY A 788 17.69 -12.23 40.91
C GLY A 788 16.39 -11.44 40.76
N PRO A 789 16.35 -10.20 41.27
CA PRO A 789 15.14 -9.38 41.25
C PRO A 789 14.86 -8.74 39.89
N VAL A 790 13.57 -8.66 39.56
CA VAL A 790 13.07 -7.87 38.43
C VAL A 790 12.86 -6.44 38.90
N SER A 791 13.82 -5.56 38.58
CA SER A 791 13.81 -4.14 38.96
C SER A 791 14.10 -3.24 37.77
N LEU A 792 13.48 -2.05 37.74
CA LEU A 792 13.78 -1.03 36.72
C LEU A 792 15.06 -0.27 37.09
N PRO A 793 15.90 0.11 36.11
CA PRO A 793 17.06 0.94 36.39
C PRO A 793 16.62 2.39 36.56
N THR A 794 17.06 3.03 37.64
CA THR A 794 17.18 4.49 37.75
C THR A 794 18.56 4.90 37.25
N ASN A 795 18.64 5.75 36.22
CA ASN A 795 19.93 6.33 35.86
C ASN A 795 20.38 7.35 36.94
N SER A 796 21.65 7.74 36.93
CA SER A 796 22.24 8.73 37.85
C SER A 796 21.60 10.13 37.81
N HIS A 797 20.68 10.37 36.87
CA HIS A 797 19.89 11.60 36.71
C HIS A 797 18.40 11.40 37.07
N GLY A 798 18.00 10.25 37.64
CA GLY A 798 16.63 9.96 38.03
C GLY A 798 15.68 9.58 36.88
N LYS A 799 16.17 9.38 35.65
CA LYS A 799 15.35 8.88 34.53
C LYS A 799 15.16 7.37 34.69
N ILE A 800 13.90 6.95 34.81
CA ILE A 800 13.46 5.57 34.88
C ILE A 800 13.32 5.05 33.44
N TYR A 801 14.02 3.97 33.11
CA TYR A 801 13.82 3.27 31.84
C TYR A 801 12.55 2.42 31.95
N THR A 802 11.61 2.57 31.03
CA THR A 802 10.25 2.03 31.17
C THR A 802 9.82 1.31 29.89
N PHE A 803 9.37 0.07 30.05
CA PHE A 803 8.78 -0.75 28.98
C PHE A 803 7.37 -0.22 28.61
N GLN A 804 7.28 1.00 28.09
CA GLN A 804 6.00 1.72 27.94
C GLN A 804 5.04 1.06 26.97
N GLU A 805 5.57 0.53 25.87
CA GLU A 805 4.80 -0.05 24.76
C GLU A 805 4.61 -1.58 24.87
N LEU A 806 5.10 -2.19 25.95
CA LEU A 806 5.04 -3.64 26.15
C LEU A 806 3.60 -4.12 26.28
N ARG A 807 3.28 -5.23 25.61
CA ARG A 807 1.93 -5.84 25.55
C ARG A 807 1.96 -7.30 25.97
N ILE A 808 3.02 -8.04 25.63
CA ILE A 808 3.21 -9.43 26.05
C ILE A 808 4.51 -9.52 26.86
N PHE A 809 4.39 -9.95 28.11
CA PHE A 809 5.51 -10.09 29.02
C PHE A 809 5.52 -11.45 29.70
N ASP A 810 6.38 -12.36 29.22
CA ASP A 810 6.49 -13.72 29.73
C ASP A 810 7.91 -13.99 30.23
N ILE A 811 8.07 -14.09 31.54
CA ILE A 811 9.33 -14.44 32.22
C ILE A 811 9.19 -15.71 33.07
N SER A 812 8.16 -16.50 32.77
CA SER A 812 7.80 -17.69 33.54
C SER A 812 8.89 -18.76 33.55
N SER A 813 8.85 -19.69 34.50
CA SER A 813 9.76 -20.84 34.56
C SER A 813 11.25 -20.44 34.56
N ASN A 814 11.62 -19.56 35.49
CA ASN A 814 12.98 -19.10 35.71
C ASN A 814 13.33 -19.20 37.20
N LYS A 815 14.40 -18.52 37.65
CA LYS A 815 14.82 -18.43 39.05
C LYS A 815 14.79 -16.97 39.55
N PHE A 816 13.91 -16.13 38.99
CA PHE A 816 13.74 -14.76 39.47
C PHE A 816 13.23 -14.76 40.91
N SER A 817 13.66 -13.79 41.71
CA SER A 817 13.39 -13.73 43.15
C SER A 817 13.10 -12.31 43.63
N GLY A 818 12.74 -12.16 44.91
CA GLY A 818 12.38 -10.86 45.49
C GLY A 818 10.93 -10.45 45.18
N SER A 819 10.57 -9.23 45.59
CA SER A 819 9.20 -8.75 45.46
C SER A 819 8.83 -8.33 44.05
N LEU A 820 7.55 -8.46 43.71
CA LEU A 820 7.00 -7.95 42.46
C LEU A 820 7.15 -6.43 42.38
N CYS A 821 7.65 -5.94 41.24
CA CYS A 821 7.91 -4.53 41.01
C CYS A 821 6.62 -3.70 40.89
N ALA A 822 6.20 -3.07 41.99
CA ALA A 822 4.99 -2.23 42.02
C ALA A 822 5.07 -1.03 41.06
N GLU A 823 6.26 -0.44 40.91
CA GLU A 823 6.53 0.70 40.02
C GLU A 823 6.41 0.29 38.54
N CYS A 824 6.85 -0.91 38.17
CA CYS A 824 6.80 -1.42 36.80
C CYS A 824 5.40 -1.43 36.21
N PHE A 825 4.42 -1.95 36.97
CA PHE A 825 3.02 -2.01 36.51
C PHE A 825 2.39 -0.62 36.35
N SER A 826 2.95 0.40 37.01
CA SER A 826 2.49 1.78 36.83
C SER A 826 2.97 2.39 35.51
N ASP A 827 4.01 1.83 34.88
CA ASP A 827 4.65 2.41 33.70
C ASP A 827 4.34 1.67 32.38
N PHE A 828 3.66 0.51 32.41
CA PHE A 828 3.20 -0.22 31.22
C PHE A 828 2.00 0.46 30.53
N LYS A 829 2.24 1.62 29.92
CA LYS A 829 1.20 2.47 29.31
C LYS A 829 0.32 1.73 28.30
N ALA A 830 0.91 0.91 27.43
CA ALA A 830 0.16 0.15 26.43
C ALA A 830 -0.83 -0.85 27.06
N MET A 831 -0.51 -1.40 28.23
CA MET A 831 -1.41 -2.29 28.98
C MET A 831 -2.52 -1.55 29.77
N LYS A 832 -2.50 -0.20 29.79
CA LYS A 832 -3.52 0.65 30.44
C LYS A 832 -4.49 1.34 29.47
N LYS A 833 -4.23 1.31 28.16
CA LYS A 833 -5.03 2.03 27.16
C LYS A 833 -5.81 1.05 26.29
N SER A 834 -7.14 1.18 26.28
CA SER A 834 -7.99 0.56 25.26
C SER A 834 -7.78 1.30 23.93
N ASN A 835 -7.01 0.72 23.01
CA ASN A 835 -6.87 1.27 21.66
C ASN A 835 -8.04 0.80 20.81
N LYS A 836 -9.11 1.60 20.76
CA LYS A 836 -10.26 1.35 19.87
C LYS A 836 -9.93 1.60 18.38
N ASP A 837 -8.93 2.43 18.10
CA ASP A 837 -8.58 2.87 16.73
C ASP A 837 -7.54 1.99 16.02
N SER A 838 -6.94 0.99 16.69
CA SER A 838 -5.85 0.18 16.14
C SER A 838 -6.14 -1.32 16.11
N ALA A 839 -7.42 -1.71 16.06
CA ALA A 839 -7.87 -3.11 16.06
C ALA A 839 -7.34 -3.93 14.87
N GLN A 840 -6.84 -3.28 13.82
CA GLN A 840 -6.36 -3.92 12.59
C GLN A 840 -4.83 -3.97 12.44
N SER A 841 -4.06 -3.25 13.26
CA SER A 841 -2.59 -3.28 13.16
C SER A 841 -2.03 -4.58 13.75
N VAL A 842 -1.34 -5.34 12.90
CA VAL A 842 -0.60 -6.56 13.22
C VAL A 842 0.83 -6.20 13.59
N VAL A 843 1.50 -7.00 14.41
CA VAL A 843 2.96 -6.93 14.61
C VAL A 843 3.66 -7.72 13.50
N GLY A 844 4.65 -7.12 12.84
CA GLY A 844 5.31 -7.69 11.67
C GLY A 844 6.00 -6.65 10.79
N PHE A 845 6.63 -7.10 9.70
CA PHE A 845 7.56 -6.28 8.91
C PHE A 845 7.23 -6.23 7.41
N TYR A 846 7.16 -5.01 6.86
CA TYR A 846 7.05 -4.75 5.42
C TYR A 846 8.45 -4.71 4.77
N TYR A 847 8.79 -5.73 3.99
CA TYR A 847 10.10 -5.80 3.31
C TYR A 847 10.08 -5.23 1.88
N LEU A 848 8.91 -4.90 1.32
CA LEU A 848 8.74 -4.17 0.04
C LEU A 848 7.64 -3.10 0.19
N LYS A 849 7.95 -1.84 -0.12
CA LYS A 849 7.07 -0.67 0.10
C LYS A 849 5.87 -0.53 -0.87
N PHE A 850 5.76 -1.39 -1.89
CA PHE A 850 4.86 -1.16 -3.03
C PHE A 850 3.69 -2.14 -3.17
N ASN A 851 3.52 -3.13 -2.28
CA ASN A 851 2.35 -4.03 -2.22
C ASN A 851 2.45 -4.92 -0.97
N THR A 852 1.30 -5.48 -0.53
CA THR A 852 0.94 -6.42 0.58
C THR A 852 1.96 -7.51 1.03
N ASN A 853 3.26 -7.27 0.99
CA ASN A 853 4.36 -8.18 1.32
C ASN A 853 4.80 -7.94 2.77
N TYR A 854 4.20 -8.69 3.69
CA TYR A 854 4.32 -8.49 5.13
C TYR A 854 4.71 -9.79 5.82
N TYR A 855 5.82 -9.78 6.57
CA TYR A 855 6.20 -10.89 7.45
C TYR A 855 5.41 -10.79 8.75
N HIS A 856 4.71 -11.86 9.14
CA HIS A 856 3.99 -11.93 10.42
C HIS A 856 4.83 -12.66 11.45
N ASP A 857 5.04 -12.02 12.60
CA ASP A 857 5.76 -12.65 13.71
C ASP A 857 4.94 -13.79 14.33
N MET A 858 5.56 -14.96 14.48
CA MET A 858 4.99 -16.09 15.21
C MET A 858 5.62 -16.21 16.59
N ILE A 859 4.81 -16.15 17.65
CA ILE A 859 5.25 -16.38 19.04
C ILE A 859 4.48 -17.52 19.69
N THR A 860 5.10 -18.16 20.70
CA THR A 860 4.41 -19.18 21.52
C THR A 860 4.05 -18.61 22.88
N ILE A 861 2.77 -18.64 23.24
CA ILE A 861 2.27 -18.21 24.55
C ILE A 861 1.60 -19.37 25.29
N THR A 862 1.44 -19.24 26.60
CA THR A 862 0.65 -20.17 27.41
C THR A 862 -0.61 -19.46 27.88
N SER A 863 -1.79 -20.00 27.60
CA SER A 863 -3.06 -19.47 28.11
C SER A 863 -4.03 -20.60 28.38
N LYS A 864 -4.87 -20.45 29.42
CA LYS A 864 -5.90 -21.44 29.79
C LYS A 864 -5.34 -22.86 29.97
N GLY A 865 -4.06 -22.99 30.34
CA GLY A 865 -3.37 -24.28 30.51
C GLY A 865 -2.78 -24.89 29.24
N PHE A 866 -2.92 -24.24 28.08
CA PHE A 866 -2.41 -24.73 26.78
C PHE A 866 -1.30 -23.82 26.23
N GLN A 867 -0.29 -24.42 25.60
CA GLN A 867 0.67 -23.69 24.78
C GLN A 867 0.10 -23.52 23.37
N MET A 868 0.15 -22.30 22.83
CA MET A 868 -0.38 -22.00 21.49
C MET A 868 0.59 -21.12 20.70
N ASN A 869 0.51 -21.20 19.37
CA ASN A 869 1.27 -20.35 18.47
C ASN A 869 0.38 -19.21 17.95
N LEU A 870 0.73 -17.97 18.29
CA LEU A 870 0.09 -16.80 17.69
C LEU A 870 0.79 -16.49 16.37
N GLN A 871 0.15 -16.83 15.26
CA GLN A 871 0.66 -16.54 13.90
C GLN A 871 0.43 -15.08 13.48
N LYS A 872 -0.61 -14.44 14.04
CA LYS A 872 -0.96 -13.05 13.81
C LYS A 872 -1.08 -12.37 15.17
N ILE A 873 -0.05 -11.63 15.56
CA ILE A 873 -0.05 -10.97 16.86
C ILE A 873 -0.80 -9.65 16.70
N LEU A 874 -2.04 -9.64 17.16
CA LEU A 874 -2.87 -8.45 17.13
C LEU A 874 -2.42 -7.50 18.24
N ASN A 875 -2.32 -6.21 17.91
CA ASN A 875 -1.95 -5.15 18.86
C ASN A 875 -2.89 -5.05 20.09
N MET A 876 -4.04 -5.72 20.07
CA MET A 876 -4.99 -5.74 21.17
C MET A 876 -4.71 -6.78 22.27
N TYR A 877 -3.99 -7.88 21.98
CA TYR A 877 -3.77 -8.95 22.97
C TYR A 877 -2.67 -8.56 23.97
N LYS A 878 -2.98 -8.62 25.27
CA LYS A 878 -2.10 -8.17 26.35
C LYS A 878 -2.00 -9.22 27.47
N SER A 879 -0.79 -9.65 27.82
CA SER A 879 -0.57 -10.72 28.79
C SER A 879 0.67 -10.54 29.66
N ILE A 880 0.56 -11.04 30.89
CA ILE A 880 1.67 -11.14 31.85
C ILE A 880 1.72 -12.57 32.39
N ASP A 881 2.86 -13.26 32.20
CA ASP A 881 3.12 -14.58 32.80
C ASP A 881 4.46 -14.59 33.55
N PHE A 882 4.38 -14.55 34.88
CA PHE A 882 5.51 -14.60 35.80
C PHE A 882 5.55 -15.92 36.60
N SER A 883 4.78 -16.92 36.16
CA SER A 883 4.61 -18.16 36.90
C SER A 883 5.89 -18.97 37.04
N ASN A 884 5.92 -19.89 38.00
CA ASN A 884 7.04 -20.83 38.20
C ASN A 884 8.39 -20.12 38.38
N ASN A 885 8.45 -19.22 39.36
CA ASN A 885 9.64 -18.47 39.78
C ASN A 885 9.73 -18.49 41.33
N ASN A 886 10.63 -17.68 41.90
CA ASN A 886 10.82 -17.55 43.35
C ASN A 886 10.40 -16.15 43.84
N PHE A 887 9.40 -15.50 43.23
CA PHE A 887 8.92 -14.20 43.69
C PHE A 887 8.28 -14.30 45.08
N ASP A 888 8.55 -13.33 45.94
CA ASP A 888 8.04 -13.24 47.32
C ASP A 888 7.32 -11.90 47.57
N GLY A 889 6.94 -11.64 48.82
CA GLY A 889 6.19 -10.44 49.19
C GLY A 889 4.74 -10.45 48.70
N GLU A 890 4.10 -9.29 48.76
CA GLU A 890 2.68 -9.15 48.41
C GLU A 890 2.48 -8.86 46.91
N ILE A 891 1.30 -9.21 46.38
CA ILE A 891 0.89 -8.77 45.05
C ILE A 891 0.62 -7.26 45.08
N PRO A 892 1.31 -6.42 44.29
CA PRO A 892 1.13 -4.97 44.35
C PRO A 892 -0.25 -4.55 43.84
N ALA A 893 -0.90 -3.63 44.56
CA ALA A 893 -2.19 -3.06 44.15
C ALA A 893 -2.14 -2.34 42.78
N SER A 894 -0.95 -1.88 42.36
CA SER A 894 -0.74 -1.20 41.07
C SER A 894 -1.03 -2.08 39.85
N ILE A 895 -1.07 -3.41 40.00
CA ILE A 895 -1.44 -4.33 38.92
C ILE A 895 -2.88 -4.09 38.43
N GLY A 896 -3.77 -3.62 39.32
CA GLY A 896 -5.15 -3.27 38.98
C GLY A 896 -5.27 -2.07 38.04
N ASN A 897 -4.18 -1.34 37.77
CA ASN A 897 -4.16 -0.25 36.80
C ASN A 897 -4.09 -0.75 35.33
N LEU A 898 -3.80 -2.02 35.09
CA LEU A 898 -3.62 -2.61 33.75
C LEU A 898 -4.95 -3.04 33.13
N ASP A 899 -5.92 -2.13 33.05
CA ASP A 899 -7.33 -2.37 32.70
C ASP A 899 -7.58 -3.18 31.40
N SER A 900 -6.59 -3.21 30.50
CA SER A 900 -6.66 -3.86 29.19
C SER A 900 -6.04 -5.26 29.16
N LEU A 901 -5.63 -5.82 30.30
CA LEU A 901 -4.97 -7.12 30.39
C LEU A 901 -5.96 -8.28 30.15
N TYR A 902 -5.58 -9.24 29.30
CA TYR A 902 -6.37 -10.45 29.00
C TYR A 902 -5.94 -11.65 29.83
N LEU A 903 -4.65 -11.76 30.14
CA LEU A 903 -4.10 -12.88 30.89
C LEU A 903 -3.14 -12.42 31.98
N LEU A 904 -3.32 -12.95 33.19
CA LEU A 904 -2.42 -12.80 34.31
C LEU A 904 -2.13 -14.15 34.97
N ASN A 905 -0.86 -14.56 34.97
CA ASN A 905 -0.40 -15.78 35.62
C ASN A 905 0.77 -15.49 36.57
N LEU A 906 0.53 -15.65 37.87
CA LEU A 906 1.52 -15.49 38.95
C LEU A 906 1.71 -16.80 39.75
N SER A 907 1.19 -17.92 39.23
CA SER A 907 1.17 -19.21 39.93
C SER A 907 2.57 -19.75 40.21
N ARG A 908 2.70 -20.66 41.18
CA ARG A 908 3.96 -21.33 41.53
C ARG A 908 5.08 -20.34 41.86
N ASN A 909 4.82 -19.48 42.84
CA ASN A 909 5.78 -18.56 43.43
C ASN A 909 5.72 -18.68 44.98
N ALA A 910 6.34 -17.76 45.69
CA ALA A 910 6.30 -17.66 47.16
C ALA A 910 5.55 -16.40 47.64
N LEU A 911 4.56 -15.95 46.86
CA LEU A 911 3.80 -14.72 47.16
C LEU A 911 2.96 -14.88 48.43
N ILE A 912 2.91 -13.85 49.26
CA ILE A 912 2.21 -13.79 50.55
C ILE A 912 1.17 -12.66 50.58
N GLY A 913 0.45 -12.55 51.69
CA GLY A 913 -0.52 -11.47 51.92
C GLY A 913 -1.83 -11.65 51.16
N PRO A 914 -2.74 -10.66 51.21
CA PRO A 914 -4.05 -10.75 50.61
C PRO A 914 -4.04 -10.59 49.08
N ILE A 915 -5.02 -11.21 48.42
CA ILE A 915 -5.32 -10.90 47.02
C ILE A 915 -5.83 -9.45 46.94
N PRO A 916 -5.19 -8.54 46.17
CA PRO A 916 -5.61 -7.15 46.10
C PRO A 916 -7.00 -7.02 45.45
N HIS A 917 -7.90 -6.27 46.09
CA HIS A 917 -9.25 -6.03 45.54
C HIS A 917 -9.22 -5.29 44.19
N GLN A 918 -8.14 -4.54 43.91
CA GLN A 918 -7.92 -3.82 42.66
C GLN A 918 -7.81 -4.74 41.44
N LEU A 919 -7.54 -6.04 41.62
CA LEU A 919 -7.63 -7.01 40.52
C LEU A 919 -9.04 -7.08 39.91
N GLY A 920 -10.08 -6.71 40.67
CA GLY A 920 -11.45 -6.58 40.17
C GLY A 920 -11.66 -5.46 39.15
N TYR A 921 -10.66 -4.59 38.94
CA TYR A 921 -10.71 -3.52 37.92
C TYR A 921 -10.28 -3.98 36.52
N LEU A 922 -9.69 -5.17 36.40
CA LEU A 922 -9.18 -5.73 35.14
C LEU A 922 -10.30 -6.31 34.27
N THR A 923 -11.26 -5.47 33.87
CA THR A 923 -12.53 -5.95 33.25
C THR A 923 -12.35 -6.75 31.97
N GLN A 924 -11.21 -6.67 31.26
CA GLN A 924 -10.90 -7.45 30.06
C GLN A 924 -10.26 -8.82 30.34
N LEU A 925 -10.01 -9.16 31.61
CA LEU A 925 -9.26 -10.35 31.99
C LEU A 925 -10.06 -11.64 31.70
N GLU A 926 -9.46 -12.54 30.91
CA GLU A 926 -10.03 -13.84 30.56
C GLU A 926 -9.45 -15.00 31.37
N SER A 927 -8.22 -14.87 31.85
CA SER A 927 -7.49 -15.94 32.54
C SER A 927 -6.69 -15.38 33.72
N LEU A 928 -6.98 -15.89 34.93
CA LEU A 928 -6.28 -15.54 36.17
C LEU A 928 -5.80 -16.81 36.89
N ASP A 929 -4.49 -16.97 37.04
CA ASP A 929 -3.90 -18.06 37.82
C ASP A 929 -2.96 -17.53 38.89
N LEU A 930 -3.34 -17.73 40.16
CA LEU A 930 -2.59 -17.39 41.36
C LEU A 930 -2.26 -18.62 42.21
N SER A 931 -2.48 -19.82 41.66
CA SER A 931 -2.36 -21.08 42.40
C SER A 931 -0.94 -21.37 42.87
N LYS A 932 -0.79 -22.20 43.89
CA LYS A 932 0.51 -22.63 44.45
C LYS A 932 1.37 -21.45 44.89
N ASN A 933 0.81 -20.63 45.77
CA ASN A 933 1.47 -19.53 46.47
C ASN A 933 1.18 -19.65 47.97
N HIS A 934 1.47 -18.60 48.75
CA HIS A 934 1.18 -18.50 50.18
C HIS A 934 0.20 -17.34 50.47
N LEU A 935 -0.70 -17.04 49.52
CA LEU A 935 -1.67 -15.94 49.64
C LEU A 935 -2.64 -16.23 50.77
N SER A 936 -2.98 -15.23 51.57
CA SER A 936 -3.84 -15.34 52.75
C SER A 936 -5.02 -14.37 52.72
N GLY A 937 -5.92 -14.44 53.70
CA GLY A 937 -7.10 -13.57 53.75
C GLY A 937 -8.24 -14.04 52.85
N GLU A 938 -9.28 -13.21 52.73
CA GLU A 938 -10.50 -13.53 51.98
C GLU A 938 -10.33 -13.29 50.47
N ILE A 939 -11.07 -14.05 49.65
CA ILE A 939 -11.16 -13.78 48.20
C ILE A 939 -11.99 -12.49 48.01
N PRO A 940 -11.44 -11.43 47.39
CA PRO A 940 -12.14 -10.16 47.26
C PRO A 940 -13.43 -10.28 46.44
N MET A 941 -14.55 -9.79 46.99
CA MET A 941 -15.84 -9.71 46.27
C MET A 941 -15.73 -8.98 44.94
N GLY A 942 -14.81 -8.01 44.79
CA GLY A 942 -14.60 -7.28 43.55
C GLY A 942 -14.22 -8.15 42.34
N LEU A 943 -13.69 -9.36 42.54
CA LEU A 943 -13.36 -10.27 41.44
C LEU A 943 -14.61 -10.80 40.72
N THR A 944 -15.79 -10.77 41.34
CA THR A 944 -17.04 -11.15 40.66
C THR A 944 -17.43 -10.19 39.52
N ASN A 945 -16.82 -9.01 39.47
CA ASN A 945 -17.04 -8.02 38.40
C ASN A 945 -16.32 -8.37 37.09
N LEU A 946 -15.44 -9.37 37.08
CA LEU A 946 -14.68 -9.78 35.90
C LEU A 946 -15.56 -10.64 34.97
N THR A 947 -16.37 -9.99 34.13
CA THR A 947 -17.39 -10.68 33.31
C THR A 947 -16.81 -11.55 32.19
N PHE A 948 -15.61 -11.23 31.70
CA PHE A 948 -14.90 -12.00 30.66
C PHE A 948 -14.06 -13.16 31.22
N LEU A 949 -13.94 -13.27 32.56
CA LEU A 949 -13.09 -14.26 33.20
C LEU A 949 -13.61 -15.68 32.91
N SER A 950 -12.81 -16.44 32.17
CA SER A 950 -13.12 -17.80 31.71
C SER A 950 -12.32 -18.88 32.42
N VAL A 951 -11.15 -18.51 32.97
CA VAL A 951 -10.28 -19.41 33.73
C VAL A 951 -9.86 -18.72 35.01
N LEU A 952 -10.12 -19.36 36.14
CA LEU A 952 -9.68 -18.94 37.46
C LEU A 952 -9.03 -20.13 38.18
N ASN A 953 -7.84 -19.92 38.74
CA ASN A 953 -7.19 -20.90 39.58
C ASN A 953 -6.51 -20.23 40.80
N LEU A 954 -7.02 -20.55 41.98
CA LEU A 954 -6.56 -20.06 43.29
C LEU A 954 -6.10 -21.21 44.20
N ALA A 955 -5.99 -22.43 43.65
CA ALA A 955 -5.71 -23.63 44.42
C ALA A 955 -4.34 -23.58 45.13
N TYR A 956 -4.21 -24.31 46.22
CA TYR A 956 -2.99 -24.46 47.02
C TYR A 956 -2.44 -23.10 47.48
N ASN A 957 -3.24 -22.39 48.27
CA ASN A 957 -2.91 -21.15 48.97
C ASN A 957 -3.39 -21.25 50.44
N ASN A 958 -3.31 -20.15 51.18
CA ASN A 958 -3.76 -20.02 52.58
C ASN A 958 -5.01 -19.13 52.68
N LEU A 959 -5.89 -19.17 51.67
CA LEU A 959 -7.09 -18.32 51.61
C LEU A 959 -8.14 -18.82 52.61
N VAL A 960 -8.92 -17.89 53.15
CA VAL A 960 -9.92 -18.15 54.20
C VAL A 960 -11.28 -17.54 53.84
N GLY A 961 -12.34 -18.00 54.50
CA GLY A 961 -13.66 -17.38 54.42
C GLY A 961 -14.54 -17.92 53.29
N LYS A 962 -15.63 -17.20 53.01
CA LYS A 962 -16.64 -17.62 52.02
C LYS A 962 -16.18 -17.32 50.60
N ILE A 963 -16.30 -18.28 49.69
CA ILE A 963 -16.11 -18.05 48.25
C ILE A 963 -17.18 -17.06 47.74
N PRO A 964 -16.80 -15.97 47.06
CA PRO A 964 -17.74 -15.00 46.48
C PRO A 964 -18.76 -15.66 45.55
N GLU A 965 -20.03 -15.32 45.72
CA GLU A 965 -21.14 -15.76 44.87
C GLU A 965 -21.53 -14.62 43.91
N GLY A 966 -21.47 -14.86 42.59
CA GLY A 966 -21.87 -13.90 41.56
C GLY A 966 -20.98 -13.88 40.32
N GLY A 967 -21.51 -13.40 39.20
CA GLY A 967 -20.78 -13.32 37.93
C GLY A 967 -20.28 -14.69 37.46
N GLN A 968 -19.02 -14.76 37.01
CA GLN A 968 -18.39 -15.99 36.55
C GLN A 968 -17.97 -16.92 37.70
N PHE A 969 -17.94 -16.47 38.97
CA PHE A 969 -17.43 -17.31 40.07
C PHE A 969 -18.23 -18.59 40.31
N SER A 970 -19.53 -18.59 39.97
CA SER A 970 -20.38 -19.78 40.10
C SER A 970 -20.14 -20.83 39.02
N THR A 971 -19.35 -20.53 37.97
CA THR A 971 -19.07 -21.47 36.87
C THR A 971 -17.80 -22.29 37.09
N PHE A 972 -16.91 -21.86 37.99
CA PHE A 972 -15.64 -22.53 38.26
C PHE A 972 -15.83 -23.78 39.13
N SER A 973 -15.00 -24.80 38.89
CA SER A 973 -15.07 -26.08 39.59
C SER A 973 -14.39 -26.04 40.96
N ASN A 974 -14.60 -27.07 41.77
CA ASN A 974 -13.89 -27.25 43.04
C ASN A 974 -12.35 -27.23 42.89
N ALA A 975 -11.83 -27.66 41.75
CA ALA A 975 -10.41 -27.69 41.46
C ALA A 975 -9.76 -26.29 41.50
N SER A 976 -10.49 -25.23 41.15
CA SER A 976 -10.01 -23.84 41.20
C SER A 976 -9.70 -23.36 42.63
N PHE A 977 -10.20 -24.04 43.66
CA PHE A 977 -10.10 -23.61 45.06
C PHE A 977 -9.45 -24.67 45.98
N GLU A 978 -9.09 -25.83 45.43
CA GLU A 978 -8.53 -26.96 46.17
C GLU A 978 -7.29 -26.56 46.99
N GLY A 979 -7.05 -27.19 48.14
CA GLY A 979 -5.83 -26.98 48.93
C GLY A 979 -5.83 -25.71 49.79
N ASN A 980 -6.95 -25.00 49.88
CA ASN A 980 -7.19 -23.92 50.85
C ASN A 980 -8.08 -24.43 51.98
N GLU A 981 -7.51 -24.78 53.14
CA GLU A 981 -8.22 -25.53 54.20
C GLU A 981 -9.41 -24.76 54.82
N ASP A 982 -9.30 -23.43 54.90
CA ASP A 982 -10.27 -22.57 55.58
C ASP A 982 -11.26 -21.87 54.62
N LEU A 983 -11.28 -22.25 53.33
CA LEU A 983 -12.30 -21.80 52.38
C LEU A 983 -13.59 -22.62 52.50
N CYS A 984 -14.73 -21.94 52.37
CA CYS A 984 -16.04 -22.57 52.45
C CYS A 984 -17.04 -21.95 51.45
N GLY A 985 -18.14 -22.66 51.17
CA GLY A 985 -19.17 -22.24 50.22
C GLY A 985 -18.97 -22.81 48.81
N ASN A 986 -20.00 -22.70 47.97
CA ASN A 986 -19.98 -23.27 46.62
C ASN A 986 -18.81 -22.70 45.79
N PRO A 987 -18.09 -23.50 44.98
CA PRO A 987 -18.35 -24.91 44.63
C PRO A 987 -17.79 -25.96 45.61
N LEU A 988 -17.21 -25.57 46.75
CA LEU A 988 -16.73 -26.51 47.76
C LEU A 988 -17.91 -27.12 48.54
N THR A 989 -17.78 -28.39 48.91
CA THR A 989 -18.78 -29.09 49.74
C THR A 989 -18.71 -28.70 51.23
N ILE A 990 -17.79 -27.80 51.60
CA ILE A 990 -17.55 -27.34 52.97
C ILE A 990 -18.53 -26.19 53.29
N PRO A 991 -19.46 -26.36 54.26
CA PRO A 991 -20.43 -25.32 54.61
C PRO A 991 -19.80 -24.22 55.50
N CYS A 992 -20.05 -22.95 55.17
CA CYS A 992 -19.59 -21.82 55.99
C CYS A 992 -20.35 -21.74 57.32
N ARG A 993 -19.64 -21.88 58.46
CA ARG A 993 -20.22 -21.68 59.79
C ARG A 993 -20.40 -20.19 60.07
N LYS A 994 -21.58 -19.78 60.56
CA LYS A 994 -21.81 -18.42 61.06
C LYS A 994 -21.06 -18.20 62.38
N PRO A 995 -20.41 -17.04 62.60
CA PRO A 995 -19.79 -16.73 63.88
C PRO A 995 -20.89 -16.35 64.89
N ASN A 996 -21.18 -17.25 65.83
CA ASN A 996 -21.78 -16.83 67.10
C ASN A 996 -20.65 -16.58 68.09
N ALA A 997 -20.71 -15.41 68.73
CA ALA A 997 -19.88 -15.04 69.85
C ALA A 997 -19.93 -16.10 70.95
N GLU A 998 -18.83 -16.80 71.17
CA GLU A 998 -18.43 -17.33 72.48
C GLU A 998 -16.99 -17.82 72.39
N SER A 999 -16.11 -17.18 73.16
CA SER A 999 -14.74 -17.63 73.38
C SER A 999 -14.72 -19.02 74.02
N PRO A 1000 -13.69 -19.83 73.75
CA PRO A 1000 -13.13 -20.66 74.80
C PRO A 1000 -11.68 -20.29 75.10
N SER A 1001 -11.48 -20.11 76.40
CA SER A 1001 -10.24 -20.06 77.16
C SER A 1001 -9.11 -20.94 76.62
N ALA A 1002 -7.91 -20.37 76.69
CA ALA A 1002 -6.65 -21.07 76.61
C ALA A 1002 -6.60 -22.34 77.47
N SER A 1003 -6.17 -23.46 76.88
CA SER A 1003 -5.54 -24.55 77.62
C SER A 1003 -4.32 -25.07 76.87
N ASN A 1004 -3.14 -24.77 77.42
CA ASN A 1004 -1.87 -25.40 77.11
C ASN A 1004 -1.96 -26.92 77.26
N LYS A 1005 -1.45 -27.68 76.28
CA LYS A 1005 -0.55 -28.86 76.44
C LYS A 1005 -0.13 -29.43 75.07
N PRO A 1006 0.95 -30.24 75.02
CA PRO A 1006 2.11 -29.95 74.18
C PRO A 1006 2.11 -30.65 72.81
N VAL A 1007 2.97 -30.13 71.95
CA VAL A 1007 3.49 -30.75 70.72
C VAL A 1007 3.75 -32.24 70.92
N SER A 1008 3.07 -33.08 70.15
CA SER A 1008 3.44 -34.48 69.91
C SER A 1008 3.80 -34.67 68.44
N ARG A 1009 5.00 -35.22 68.25
CA ARG A 1009 5.65 -35.58 66.98
C ARG A 1009 4.70 -36.29 66.01
N VAL A 1010 4.72 -35.85 64.75
CA VAL A 1010 4.18 -36.59 63.60
C VAL A 1010 5.01 -37.87 63.44
N SER A 1011 4.37 -39.02 63.66
CA SER A 1011 4.86 -40.32 63.20
C SER A 1011 4.34 -40.57 61.78
N THR A 1012 5.28 -40.83 60.88
CA THR A 1012 5.08 -41.29 59.52
C THR A 1012 4.49 -42.70 59.49
N GLU A 1013 3.26 -42.86 58.97
CA GLU A 1013 2.81 -44.12 58.35
C GLU A 1013 2.04 -43.80 57.05
N PRO A 1014 2.35 -44.48 55.93
CA PRO A 1014 1.68 -44.26 54.66
C PRO A 1014 0.36 -45.04 54.57
N SER A 1015 -0.69 -44.38 54.09
CA SER A 1015 -2.01 -44.95 53.86
C SER A 1015 -1.99 -45.96 52.71
N TRP A 1016 -2.17 -47.24 53.03
CA TRP A 1016 -2.13 -48.38 52.10
C TRP A 1016 -3.18 -48.36 50.99
N GLU A 1017 -4.19 -47.48 51.06
CA GLU A 1017 -5.25 -47.35 50.06
C GLU A 1017 -4.76 -46.75 48.72
N TYR A 1018 -3.70 -45.93 48.73
CA TYR A 1018 -3.20 -45.31 47.48
C TYR A 1018 -2.31 -46.23 46.64
N ILE A 1019 -1.63 -47.20 47.28
CA ILE A 1019 -0.70 -48.12 46.58
C ILE A 1019 -1.48 -49.17 45.77
N PHE A 1020 -2.58 -49.71 46.31
CA PHE A 1020 -3.39 -50.70 45.59
C PHE A 1020 -4.17 -50.10 44.41
N THR A 1021 -4.64 -48.86 44.56
CA THR A 1021 -5.38 -48.16 43.50
C THR A 1021 -4.44 -47.77 42.34
N GLY A 1022 -3.20 -47.38 42.65
CA GLY A 1022 -2.16 -47.12 41.65
C GLY A 1022 -1.65 -48.37 40.92
N MET A 1023 -1.48 -49.51 41.62
CA MET A 1023 -1.09 -50.78 40.98
C MET A 1023 -2.21 -51.39 40.13
N GLY A 1024 -3.48 -51.23 40.52
CA GLY A 1024 -4.63 -51.69 39.74
C GLY A 1024 -4.82 -50.93 38.42
N PHE A 1025 -4.71 -49.60 38.45
CA PHE A 1025 -4.82 -48.77 37.24
C PHE A 1025 -3.61 -48.94 36.31
N GLY A 1026 -2.40 -48.98 36.87
CA GLY A 1026 -1.17 -49.22 36.10
C GLY A 1026 -1.16 -50.61 35.44
N GLY A 1027 -1.63 -51.64 36.14
CA GLY A 1027 -1.75 -52.99 35.62
C GLY A 1027 -2.81 -53.14 34.52
N GLY A 1028 -3.97 -52.51 34.68
CA GLY A 1028 -5.04 -52.52 33.67
C GLY A 1028 -4.66 -51.78 32.39
N LEU A 1029 -4.01 -50.61 32.52
CA LEU A 1029 -3.56 -49.82 31.38
C LEU A 1029 -2.41 -50.53 30.63
N ALA A 1030 -1.50 -51.18 31.36
CA ALA A 1030 -0.40 -51.95 30.76
C ALA A 1030 -0.91 -53.21 30.04
N MET A 1031 -1.95 -53.88 30.55
CA MET A 1031 -2.58 -54.99 29.83
C MET A 1031 -3.32 -54.53 28.57
N LEU A 1032 -4.02 -53.39 28.62
CA LEU A 1032 -4.73 -52.84 27.47
C LEU A 1032 -3.75 -52.39 26.37
N ILE A 1033 -2.72 -51.63 26.72
CA ILE A 1033 -1.67 -51.18 25.81
C ILE A 1033 -0.86 -52.38 25.28
N GLY A 1034 -0.53 -53.34 26.14
CA GLY A 1034 0.13 -54.59 25.75
C GLY A 1034 -0.71 -55.41 24.76
N SER A 1035 -2.02 -55.49 24.97
CA SER A 1035 -2.93 -56.18 24.04
C SER A 1035 -3.10 -55.46 22.70
N LEU A 1036 -3.11 -54.12 22.68
CA LEU A 1036 -3.16 -53.30 21.45
C LEU A 1036 -1.83 -53.29 20.69
N MET A 1037 -0.69 -53.47 21.37
CA MET A 1037 0.62 -53.59 20.72
C MET A 1037 0.79 -54.92 19.97
N VAL A 1038 0.12 -55.99 20.40
CA VAL A 1038 0.26 -57.34 19.82
C VAL A 1038 -0.84 -57.64 18.78
N TRP A 1039 -1.96 -56.91 18.77
CA TRP A 1039 -3.12 -57.20 17.92
C TRP A 1039 -3.22 -56.30 16.68
N GLU A 1040 -2.74 -56.81 15.54
CA GLU A 1040 -2.56 -56.04 14.31
C GLU A 1040 -3.87 -55.64 13.59
N GLU A 1041 -4.94 -56.43 13.72
CA GLU A 1041 -6.25 -56.08 13.17
C GLU A 1041 -6.99 -55.00 13.99
N GLY A 1042 -6.72 -54.91 15.30
CA GLY A 1042 -7.30 -53.88 16.17
C GLY A 1042 -6.79 -52.47 15.86
N ARG A 1043 -5.52 -52.33 15.44
CA ARG A 1043 -4.95 -51.04 15.00
C ARG A 1043 -5.63 -50.51 13.74
N LYS A 1044 -5.86 -51.38 12.75
CA LYS A 1044 -6.57 -51.02 11.51
C LYS A 1044 -8.03 -50.64 11.77
N TRP A 1045 -8.67 -51.28 12.74
CA TRP A 1045 -10.04 -50.92 13.13
C TRP A 1045 -10.10 -49.55 13.84
N GLN A 1046 -9.14 -49.24 14.71
CA GLN A 1046 -9.07 -47.95 15.40
C GLN A 1046 -8.77 -46.79 14.44
N ASP A 1047 -7.81 -46.96 13.52
CA ASP A 1047 -7.50 -45.93 12.51
C ASP A 1047 -8.70 -45.70 11.58
N ASN A 1048 -9.34 -46.77 11.11
CA ASN A 1048 -10.54 -46.67 10.28
C ASN A 1048 -11.73 -46.05 11.03
N TRP A 1049 -11.88 -46.30 12.33
CA TRP A 1049 -12.97 -45.70 13.13
C TRP A 1049 -12.75 -44.20 13.35
N ILE A 1050 -11.49 -43.76 13.51
CA ILE A 1050 -11.13 -42.34 13.60
C ILE A 1050 -11.36 -41.64 12.26
N ASP A 1051 -10.97 -42.27 11.14
CA ASP A 1051 -11.18 -41.72 9.80
C ASP A 1051 -12.68 -41.63 9.44
N ASP A 1052 -13.48 -42.66 9.79
CA ASP A 1052 -14.94 -42.69 9.54
C ASP A 1052 -15.70 -41.67 10.42
N MET A 1053 -15.19 -41.36 11.63
CA MET A 1053 -15.70 -40.27 12.48
C MET A 1053 -15.36 -38.87 11.93
N LEU A 1054 -14.19 -38.71 11.29
CA LEU A 1054 -13.76 -37.46 10.66
C LEU A 1054 -14.55 -37.17 9.38
N GLU A 1055 -14.92 -38.21 8.61
CA GLU A 1055 -15.76 -38.05 7.42
C GLU A 1055 -17.23 -37.75 7.73
N THR A 1056 -17.78 -38.26 8.84
CA THR A 1056 -19.22 -38.07 9.18
C THR A 1056 -19.58 -36.72 9.81
N LEU A 1057 -18.60 -35.95 10.31
CA LEU A 1057 -18.81 -34.60 10.85
C LEU A 1057 -18.65 -33.47 9.81
N ALA A 1058 -18.37 -33.81 8.56
CA ALA A 1058 -18.00 -32.85 7.51
C ALA A 1058 -19.13 -32.02 6.84
N PRO A 1059 -20.45 -32.27 6.96
CA PRO A 1059 -21.42 -31.44 6.26
C PRO A 1059 -22.23 -30.58 7.22
N LEU A 1060 -21.74 -29.38 7.61
CA LEU A 1060 -22.54 -28.21 7.99
C LEU A 1060 -21.69 -26.96 8.36
N SER A 1061 -20.75 -26.55 7.51
CA SER A 1061 -20.42 -25.13 7.28
C SER A 1061 -19.27 -25.02 6.28
N ARG A 1062 -19.46 -24.25 5.19
CA ARG A 1062 -18.38 -23.80 4.31
C ARG A 1062 -17.45 -22.84 5.06
N LEU A 1063 -16.59 -23.36 5.93
CA LEU A 1063 -15.47 -22.62 6.50
C LEU A 1063 -14.23 -23.03 5.71
N ARG A 1064 -13.86 -22.14 4.79
CA ARG A 1064 -12.64 -22.20 3.99
C ARG A 1064 -11.45 -22.34 4.94
N ASN A 1065 -10.74 -23.47 4.88
CA ASN A 1065 -9.39 -23.56 5.43
C ASN A 1065 -8.53 -22.62 4.60
N THR A 1066 -8.36 -21.39 5.06
CA THR A 1066 -7.34 -20.49 4.53
C THR A 1066 -6.02 -21.20 4.77
N CYS A 1067 -5.39 -21.63 3.68
CA CYS A 1067 -3.97 -21.92 3.66
C CYS A 1067 -3.23 -20.75 4.35
N GLY A 1068 -2.16 -21.01 5.10
CA GLY A 1068 -1.57 -20.12 6.12
C GLY A 1068 -1.12 -18.75 5.60
N ASP A 1069 -2.08 -17.92 5.20
CA ASP A 1069 -1.83 -16.72 4.46
C ASP A 1069 -1.55 -15.61 5.45
N GLY A 1070 -0.30 -15.17 5.40
CA GLY A 1070 0.04 -13.80 5.78
C GLY A 1070 -0.66 -12.76 4.90
N ARG A 1071 -1.50 -13.14 3.95
CA ARG A 1071 -2.39 -12.26 3.18
C ARG A 1071 -3.83 -12.72 3.26
N VAL A 1072 -4.54 -12.29 4.29
CA VAL A 1072 -5.98 -12.05 4.10
C VAL A 1072 -6.08 -10.69 3.43
N SER A 1073 -6.66 -10.64 2.23
CA SER A 1073 -7.12 -9.39 1.63
C SER A 1073 -7.85 -8.58 2.70
N ASP A 1074 -7.47 -7.32 2.88
CA ASP A 1074 -8.17 -6.41 3.76
C ASP A 1074 -9.60 -6.24 3.25
N VAL A 1075 -10.48 -7.15 3.67
CA VAL A 1075 -11.92 -6.95 3.61
C VAL A 1075 -12.20 -5.92 4.69
N GLU A 1076 -12.17 -4.64 4.31
CA GLU A 1076 -12.68 -3.52 5.09
C GLU A 1076 -14.13 -3.85 5.51
N GLY A 1077 -14.26 -4.32 6.75
CA GLY A 1077 -15.54 -4.58 7.38
C GLY A 1077 -16.09 -3.29 7.98
N ARG A 1078 -17.02 -2.67 7.23
CA ARG A 1078 -18.21 -1.93 7.69
C ARG A 1078 -18.05 -1.06 8.95
N GLU A 1079 -18.01 0.25 8.74
CA GLU A 1079 -18.62 1.19 9.68
C GLU A 1079 -20.14 1.01 9.65
N ASP A 1080 -20.71 0.36 10.66
CA ASP A 1080 -22.14 0.49 10.93
C ASP A 1080 -22.36 1.90 11.53
N GLY A 1081 -23.11 2.71 10.78
CA GLY A 1081 -23.42 4.10 11.12
C GLY A 1081 -24.12 4.24 12.47
N TYR A 1082 -23.58 5.11 13.32
CA TYR A 1082 -24.26 5.60 14.50
C TYR A 1082 -25.31 6.64 14.08
N GLU A 1083 -26.58 6.22 13.96
CA GLU A 1083 -27.70 7.15 14.02
C GLU A 1083 -27.83 7.67 15.46
N GLU A 1084 -27.58 8.96 15.66
CA GLU A 1084 -28.02 9.69 16.85
C GLU A 1084 -29.55 9.75 16.87
N MET A 1085 -30.16 9.04 17.82
CA MET A 1085 -31.56 9.21 18.17
C MET A 1085 -31.67 9.85 19.56
N PHE A 1086 -31.93 11.15 19.59
CA PHE A 1086 -32.51 11.84 20.75
C PHE A 1086 -33.91 11.26 20.99
N ASP A 1087 -34.18 10.67 22.17
CA ASP A 1087 -35.14 11.19 23.16
C ASP A 1087 -35.25 10.30 24.43
N ALA A 1088 -35.78 10.92 25.48
CA ALA A 1088 -35.87 10.56 26.89
C ALA A 1088 -36.37 9.16 27.29
N GLY A 1089 -35.79 8.62 28.36
CA GLY A 1089 -36.41 7.58 29.20
C GLY A 1089 -35.40 6.62 29.85
N THR A 1090 -35.20 6.77 31.17
CA THR A 1090 -34.34 5.93 32.02
C THR A 1090 -34.64 4.42 31.93
N ARG A 1091 -33.84 3.67 31.15
CA ARG A 1091 -33.54 2.24 31.34
C ARG A 1091 -32.12 1.94 30.83
N ARG A 1092 -31.24 1.38 31.68
CA ARG A 1092 -29.88 0.99 31.28
C ARG A 1092 -29.92 -0.31 30.48
N LYS A 1093 -29.56 -0.27 29.20
CA LYS A 1093 -29.15 -1.45 28.42
C LYS A 1093 -27.68 -1.73 28.69
N PHE A 1094 -27.33 -2.97 29.03
CA PHE A 1094 -25.93 -3.42 28.95
C PHE A 1094 -25.77 -4.18 27.63
N CYS A 1095 -25.00 -3.61 26.70
CA CYS A 1095 -24.52 -4.36 25.55
C CYS A 1095 -23.09 -4.80 25.85
N VAL A 1096 -22.86 -6.11 25.89
CA VAL A 1096 -21.53 -6.71 26.01
C VAL A 1096 -20.87 -6.58 24.63
N TYR A 1097 -19.65 -6.05 24.56
CA TYR A 1097 -18.84 -6.14 23.35
C TYR A 1097 -18.54 -7.62 23.09
N CYS A 1098 -19.02 -8.15 21.96
CA CYS A 1098 -18.93 -9.58 21.65
C CYS A 1098 -17.89 -9.87 20.59
N THR A 1099 -16.63 -9.64 20.95
CA THR A 1099 -15.51 -10.35 20.35
C THR A 1099 -15.25 -11.59 21.20
N LYS A 1100 -15.46 -12.77 20.63
CA LYS A 1100 -15.02 -14.03 21.26
C LYS A 1100 -13.71 -14.43 20.60
N LEU A 1101 -12.66 -14.59 21.39
CA LEU A 1101 -11.48 -15.33 20.95
C LEU A 1101 -11.88 -16.80 20.84
N VAL A 1102 -11.96 -17.31 19.61
CA VAL A 1102 -12.28 -18.70 19.32
C VAL A 1102 -11.00 -19.40 18.91
N PHE A 1103 -10.74 -20.51 19.58
CA PHE A 1103 -9.53 -21.31 19.42
C PHE A 1103 -9.89 -22.54 18.60
N PHE A 1104 -9.15 -22.78 17.51
CA PHE A 1104 -9.29 -23.98 16.68
C PHE A 1104 -7.88 -24.49 16.33
N GLU A 1105 -7.60 -25.77 16.60
CA GLU A 1105 -6.32 -26.44 16.25
C GLU A 1105 -5.06 -25.63 16.62
N ASP A 1106 -4.94 -25.21 17.89
CA ASP A 1106 -3.80 -24.43 18.42
C ASP A 1106 -3.57 -23.03 17.80
N VAL A 1107 -4.55 -22.52 17.03
CA VAL A 1107 -4.55 -21.17 16.45
C VAL A 1107 -5.71 -20.32 17.01
N MET A 1108 -5.42 -19.06 17.34
CA MET A 1108 -6.39 -18.08 17.85
C MET A 1108 -7.04 -17.30 16.69
N LYS A 1109 -8.38 -17.28 16.60
CA LYS A 1109 -9.15 -16.40 15.69
C LYS A 1109 -10.10 -15.50 16.49
N ILE A 1110 -10.29 -14.26 16.04
CA ILE A 1110 -11.36 -13.40 16.55
C ILE A 1110 -12.64 -13.75 15.81
N GLN A 1111 -13.68 -14.19 16.52
CA GLN A 1111 -15.03 -14.27 16.00
C GLN A 1111 -15.84 -13.08 16.54
N TYR A 1112 -16.29 -12.21 15.63
CA TYR A 1112 -17.31 -11.22 15.93
C TYR A 1112 -18.66 -11.95 15.99
N ILE A 1113 -19.27 -12.03 17.17
CA ILE A 1113 -20.59 -12.65 17.34
C ILE A 1113 -21.63 -11.53 17.33
N SER A 1114 -22.69 -11.69 16.52
CA SER A 1114 -23.88 -10.84 16.60
C SER A 1114 -24.50 -11.00 17.99
N CYS A 1115 -24.43 -9.95 18.82
CA CYS A 1115 -24.93 -10.04 20.18
C CYS A 1115 -26.35 -9.52 20.34
N GLU A 1116 -27.19 -10.32 20.98
CA GLU A 1116 -28.48 -9.89 21.51
C GLU A 1116 -28.25 -9.14 22.83
N CYS A 1117 -28.66 -7.86 22.90
CA CYS A 1117 -28.63 -7.12 24.17
C CYS A 1117 -29.84 -7.55 25.03
N HIS A 1118 -29.60 -8.09 26.22
CA HIS A 1118 -30.67 -8.39 27.18
C HIS A 1118 -31.03 -7.15 28.01
N LEU A 1119 -32.34 -7.00 28.26
CA LEU A 1119 -32.87 -6.02 29.21
C LEU A 1119 -32.83 -6.63 30.62
N ASP A 1120 -32.29 -5.89 31.59
CA ASP A 1120 -32.34 -6.26 33.00
C ASP A 1120 -33.78 -6.08 33.51
N GLU A 1121 -34.46 -7.17 33.85
CA GLU A 1121 -35.71 -7.14 34.61
C GLU A 1121 -35.38 -7.15 36.12
N ARG A 1122 -35.00 -5.98 36.65
CA ARG A 1122 -35.06 -5.68 38.08
C ARG A 1122 -35.69 -4.32 38.34
#